data_AF-A0A318YCX9-F1
#
_entry.id   AF-A0A318YCX9-F1
#
_cell.length_a   1.000
_cell.length_b   1.000
_cell.length_c   1.000
_cell.angle_alpha   90.00
_cell.angle_beta   90.00
_cell.angle_gamma   90.00
#
_symmetry.space_group_name_H-M   'P 1'
#
loop_
_entity.id
_entity.type
_entity.pdbx_description
1 polymer ?
#
loop_
_entity_poly.entity_id
_entity_poly.type
_entity_poly.pdbx_seq_one_letter_code
_entity_poly.pdbx_strand_id
1 'polypeptide(L)'
;MRVYSSIDSSNALAFHNGRVYTINDDQPWAEAFIVSPTGVIEHIDRNAAILEIASARGLIQYDLRQRFVMPGIHDAHTHLLVAGLQGLNEARIGFDSTPDNLTSRLAKGSCACAYANVTGDWLIGNFYQASHFPNGVPDRKYLDDHYPDQPVLIREVSCHRILLNTAGLIRAGIDPNGAPDPDGGYYVRRKDGITLTGEVVENAMTAVFDCLPIPPLAHVKRAIHHAMSICHKYGITSCQEASANTLYLHAVRELELENRLDLDIHTHIVSAPVYFAMEPQDSLAGLLDVAEGFRSRHVHTQFVKFWLDGAPLPPEFTQADLDANGQPIPTHLALDKDFLYKAVKKYDGRGMSCKLHTAGEGSARLALDVIAKVREGNPAGPRHELAHCNAVHKDDIARFAPLKVTAEMSPAIFHHDVVEEYPELNKWAFNGVLASGALMTIGSDWMLPETPSLFDALAAIVERVRYKPGGRCRRLALGETAMQRGGEILCRVLTLSGAEAVGAQHRTGSLEVGKMANFIVVDRDLSQGNFKGANVLETWFEGRKVYQATMSSNTHNVHLLEFVAQKRFHQRIVLPATAHHGRLAVTYADIGPRTTKDGSPTPTMLLIQGMAGSRLWCCQKDHLANKLEVRMISIDRYSLSLSLSSWMKADILGPELAVQLPFHLDNESKYWLETVSAVLEHLSIKHVVPISHSAGTIYILNLLMHRRDLLCPKTPMAVLMAPWVEPKHSEILSLQMARMIPTGVLKQWNKVMKFVVTKAVPSLCSSVEVLASMGGSIPRASKEDIEHREPNLIADEMDPRTAEEVENLCIEYIFLEDTTGMNDETVVCLKKSTGLWGVCEDLPIYIRWLVRAELWYQQGHPEEKQPLQIRAIFVEKDGMIGPKGQKYFEDCFARSDLNGVVSFESVLEKGTSHDTLWGLDTAFLKMLRDIKDTISQ
;
A
#
# COMPACT_ATOMS: atom_id res chain seq x y z
N MET A 1 -17.36 11.37 5.75
CA MET A 1 -17.55 11.28 4.28
C MET A 1 -18.68 10.30 3.99
N ARG A 2 -19.77 10.65 3.29
CA ARG A 2 -20.77 9.63 2.88
C ARG A 2 -20.13 8.75 1.83
N VAL A 3 -19.93 7.47 2.13
CA VAL A 3 -19.39 6.49 1.19
C VAL A 3 -20.50 6.19 0.18
N TYR A 4 -20.48 6.89 -0.96
CA TYR A 4 -21.36 6.60 -2.09
C TYR A 4 -20.79 5.36 -2.78
N SER A 5 -21.37 4.21 -2.50
CA SER A 5 -20.90 2.94 -3.01
C SER A 5 -22.11 2.06 -3.33
N SER A 6 -22.13 1.51 -4.54
CA SER A 6 -23.12 0.53 -4.99
C SER A 6 -22.85 -0.89 -4.44
N ILE A 7 -22.15 -1.00 -3.31
CA ILE A 7 -21.58 -2.24 -2.71
C ILE A 7 -22.58 -3.28 -2.21
N ASP A 8 -23.87 -2.97 -2.11
CA ASP A 8 -24.89 -3.98 -1.83
C ASP A 8 -25.71 -4.26 -3.09
N SER A 9 -26.26 -5.46 -3.17
CA SER A 9 -27.12 -5.91 -4.28
C SER A 9 -28.43 -5.11 -4.44
N SER A 10 -28.63 -4.03 -3.67
CA SER A 10 -29.86 -3.25 -3.58
C SER A 10 -29.74 -1.77 -3.96
N ASN A 11 -28.54 -1.17 -4.10
CA ASN A 11 -28.41 0.28 -4.20
C ASN A 11 -27.77 0.79 -5.50
N ALA A 12 -28.60 1.05 -6.51
CA ALA A 12 -28.23 1.84 -7.68
C ALA A 12 -27.97 3.32 -7.30
N LEU A 13 -27.06 3.99 -8.01
CA LEU A 13 -26.64 5.36 -7.77
C LEU A 13 -26.89 6.23 -9.00
N ALA A 14 -27.57 7.37 -8.83
CA ALA A 14 -27.80 8.35 -9.88
C ALA A 14 -26.76 9.46 -9.80
N PHE A 15 -25.90 9.56 -10.81
CA PHE A 15 -24.97 10.67 -11.00
C PHE A 15 -25.63 11.75 -11.83
N HIS A 16 -25.67 12.98 -11.33
CA HIS A 16 -26.41 14.06 -11.99
C HIS A 16 -25.59 15.34 -12.01
N ASN A 17 -26.06 16.32 -12.82
CA ASN A 17 -25.48 17.65 -12.90
C ASN A 17 -23.99 17.63 -13.31
N GLY A 18 -23.62 16.84 -14.33
CA GLY A 18 -22.26 16.75 -14.86
C GLY A 18 -22.14 17.25 -16.30
N ARG A 19 -20.89 17.39 -16.78
CA ARG A 19 -20.57 17.53 -18.20
C ARG A 19 -19.92 16.22 -18.66
N VAL A 20 -20.76 15.25 -19.03
CA VAL A 20 -20.36 13.86 -19.27
C VAL A 20 -19.99 13.67 -20.73
N TYR A 21 -18.69 13.56 -21.01
CA TYR A 21 -18.16 13.24 -22.32
C TYR A 21 -18.06 11.71 -22.48
N THR A 22 -18.90 11.13 -23.33
CA THR A 22 -19.20 9.69 -23.31
C THR A 22 -18.22 8.85 -24.11
N ILE A 23 -17.47 9.45 -25.05
CA ILE A 23 -16.67 8.74 -26.07
C ILE A 23 -17.54 7.88 -27.03
N ASN A 24 -18.86 8.12 -27.06
CA ASN A 24 -19.79 7.56 -28.03
C ASN A 24 -20.03 8.59 -29.15
N ASP A 25 -19.69 8.25 -30.40
CA ASP A 25 -19.89 9.14 -31.56
C ASP A 25 -21.38 9.49 -31.78
N ASP A 26 -22.33 8.61 -31.37
CA ASP A 26 -23.78 8.82 -31.53
C ASP A 26 -24.40 9.68 -30.42
N GLN A 27 -23.78 9.70 -29.23
CA GLN A 27 -24.21 10.52 -28.09
C GLN A 27 -22.99 11.09 -27.35
N PRO A 28 -22.24 12.06 -27.94
CA PRO A 28 -20.95 12.48 -27.39
C PRO A 28 -21.01 13.14 -26.01
N TRP A 29 -22.16 13.73 -25.68
CA TRP A 29 -22.40 14.42 -24.42
C TRP A 29 -23.68 13.94 -23.73
N ALA A 30 -23.61 13.86 -22.41
CA ALA A 30 -24.74 13.68 -21.50
C ALA A 30 -24.55 14.57 -20.27
N GLU A 31 -25.57 14.65 -19.42
CA GLU A 31 -25.52 15.45 -18.19
C GLU A 31 -25.62 14.59 -16.92
N ALA A 32 -26.11 13.36 -17.04
CA ALA A 32 -26.39 12.48 -15.92
C ALA A 32 -26.46 11.01 -16.36
N PHE A 33 -26.26 10.07 -15.42
CA PHE A 33 -26.39 8.63 -15.65
C PHE A 33 -26.73 7.87 -14.36
N ILE A 34 -27.26 6.65 -14.49
CA ILE A 34 -27.57 5.74 -13.38
C ILE A 34 -26.67 4.52 -13.47
N VAL A 35 -26.05 4.16 -12.34
CA VAL A 35 -25.21 2.97 -12.21
C VAL A 35 -25.93 1.95 -11.33
N SER A 36 -26.02 0.72 -11.82
CA SER A 36 -26.58 -0.42 -11.11
C SER A 36 -25.73 -0.83 -9.90
N PRO A 37 -26.26 -1.65 -8.97
CA PRO A 37 -25.48 -2.32 -7.93
C PRO A 37 -24.23 -3.05 -8.44
N THR A 38 -24.32 -3.63 -9.64
CA THR A 38 -23.23 -4.39 -10.27
C THR A 38 -22.21 -3.50 -10.99
N GLY A 39 -22.35 -2.18 -10.93
CA GLY A 39 -21.43 -1.23 -11.54
C GLY A 39 -21.68 -0.96 -13.02
N VAL A 40 -22.87 -1.30 -13.54
CA VAL A 40 -23.24 -1.15 -14.97
C VAL A 40 -24.06 0.12 -15.17
N ILE A 41 -23.82 0.85 -16.26
CA ILE A 41 -24.62 2.01 -16.64
C ILE A 41 -25.99 1.53 -17.15
N GLU A 42 -27.07 1.85 -16.44
CA GLU A 42 -28.45 1.49 -16.82
C GLU A 42 -29.09 2.56 -17.72
N HIS A 43 -28.80 3.83 -17.44
CA HIS A 43 -29.35 4.99 -18.13
C HIS A 43 -28.31 6.10 -18.23
N ILE A 44 -28.29 6.85 -19.34
CA ILE A 44 -27.43 8.02 -19.53
C ILE A 44 -28.14 9.03 -20.46
N ASP A 45 -28.39 10.24 -19.97
CA ASP A 45 -29.19 11.26 -20.67
C ASP A 45 -28.98 12.66 -20.06
N ARG A 46 -29.88 13.59 -20.37
CA ARG A 46 -30.04 14.90 -19.75
C ARG A 46 -30.37 14.79 -18.26
N ASN A 47 -30.01 15.83 -17.51
CA ASN A 47 -30.10 15.87 -16.07
C ASN A 47 -31.53 15.65 -15.55
N ALA A 48 -32.52 16.29 -16.19
CA ALA A 48 -33.92 16.18 -15.78
C ALA A 48 -34.47 14.76 -15.92
N ALA A 49 -34.14 14.04 -17.00
CA ALA A 49 -34.64 12.69 -17.24
C ALA A 49 -34.08 11.69 -16.21
N ILE A 50 -32.79 11.79 -15.89
CA ILE A 50 -32.17 10.94 -14.87
C ILE A 50 -32.69 11.25 -13.47
N LEU A 51 -32.90 12.53 -13.13
CA LEU A 51 -33.47 12.92 -11.85
C LEU A 51 -34.91 12.43 -11.68
N GLU A 52 -35.72 12.42 -12.75
CA GLU A 52 -37.07 11.86 -12.72
C GLU A 52 -37.05 10.36 -12.39
N ILE A 53 -36.19 9.59 -13.07
CA ILE A 53 -36.01 8.15 -12.79
C ILE A 53 -35.50 7.94 -11.36
N ALA A 54 -34.51 8.73 -10.93
CA ALA A 54 -33.93 8.64 -9.60
C ALA A 54 -34.96 8.93 -8.50
N SER A 55 -35.79 9.97 -8.67
CA SER A 55 -36.87 10.30 -7.75
C SER A 55 -37.95 9.24 -7.73
N ALA A 56 -38.37 8.72 -8.89
CA ALA A 56 -39.39 7.67 -8.97
C ALA A 56 -38.94 6.36 -8.31
N ARG A 57 -37.65 6.01 -8.43
CA ARG A 57 -37.05 4.81 -7.82
C ARG A 57 -36.51 5.03 -6.40
N GLY A 58 -36.48 6.26 -5.89
CA GLY A 58 -35.88 6.60 -4.60
C GLY A 58 -34.36 6.36 -4.54
N LEU A 59 -33.64 6.56 -5.66
CA LEU A 59 -32.19 6.31 -5.73
C LEU A 59 -31.39 7.35 -4.95
N ILE A 60 -30.23 6.94 -4.45
CA ILE A 60 -29.21 7.87 -3.96
C ILE A 60 -28.75 8.73 -5.14
N GLN A 61 -28.59 10.03 -4.90
CA GLN A 61 -28.18 11.01 -5.90
C GLN A 61 -26.78 11.55 -5.57
N TYR A 62 -25.89 11.57 -6.56
CA TYR A 62 -24.55 12.12 -6.49
C TYR A 62 -24.43 13.31 -7.45
N ASP A 63 -24.21 14.49 -6.89
CA ASP A 63 -24.04 15.72 -7.66
C ASP A 63 -22.59 15.84 -8.18
N LEU A 64 -22.44 15.81 -9.51
CA LEU A 64 -21.18 15.98 -10.22
C LEU A 64 -20.73 17.46 -10.32
N ARG A 65 -21.57 18.41 -9.86
CA ARG A 65 -21.26 19.84 -9.71
C ARG A 65 -20.77 20.52 -10.99
N GLN A 66 -21.41 20.21 -12.11
CA GLN A 66 -21.10 20.68 -13.46
C GLN A 66 -19.66 20.38 -13.91
N ARG A 67 -18.97 19.43 -13.25
CA ARG A 67 -17.60 19.05 -13.58
C ARG A 67 -17.54 18.20 -14.83
N PHE A 68 -16.39 18.22 -15.49
CA PHE A 68 -16.10 17.37 -16.64
C PHE A 68 -15.92 15.92 -16.19
N VAL A 69 -16.62 15.01 -16.89
CA VAL A 69 -16.59 13.57 -16.65
C VAL A 69 -16.26 12.86 -17.95
N MET A 70 -15.37 11.88 -17.92
CA MET A 70 -15.07 11.01 -19.06
C MET A 70 -14.80 9.58 -18.59
N PRO A 71 -14.78 8.56 -19.48
CA PRO A 71 -14.38 7.21 -19.11
C PRO A 71 -12.99 7.20 -18.46
N GLY A 72 -12.78 6.25 -17.56
CA GLY A 72 -11.48 6.06 -16.92
C GLY A 72 -10.40 5.70 -17.94
N ILE A 73 -9.16 6.10 -17.64
CA ILE A 73 -8.03 5.92 -18.54
C ILE A 73 -7.65 4.42 -18.60
N HIS A 74 -7.35 3.97 -19.82
CA HIS A 74 -6.67 2.71 -20.11
C HIS A 74 -5.21 2.99 -20.40
N ASP A 75 -4.34 2.66 -19.46
CA ASP A 75 -2.90 2.77 -19.66
C ASP A 75 -2.39 1.57 -20.48
N ALA A 76 -2.13 1.79 -21.76
CA ALA A 76 -1.84 0.72 -22.69
C ALA A 76 -0.44 0.10 -22.52
N HIS A 77 0.42 0.63 -21.64
CA HIS A 77 1.75 0.08 -21.38
C HIS A 77 2.24 0.58 -20.01
N THR A 78 2.41 -0.31 -19.04
CA THR A 78 2.95 0.03 -17.73
C THR A 78 3.74 -1.14 -17.14
N HIS A 79 4.58 -0.86 -16.13
CA HIS A 79 5.24 -1.86 -15.29
C HIS A 79 4.79 -1.69 -13.83
N LEU A 80 3.53 -2.01 -13.56
CA LEU A 80 2.83 -1.72 -12.32
C LEU A 80 3.54 -2.32 -11.10
N LEU A 81 4.02 -3.57 -11.20
CA LEU A 81 4.76 -4.20 -10.10
C LEU A 81 6.09 -3.50 -9.85
N VAL A 82 6.85 -3.22 -10.91
CA VAL A 82 8.15 -2.58 -10.80
C VAL A 82 8.00 -1.20 -10.17
N ALA A 83 7.08 -0.37 -10.66
CA ALA A 83 6.79 0.95 -10.10
C ALA A 83 6.37 0.87 -8.62
N GLY A 84 5.55 -0.12 -8.26
CA GLY A 84 5.16 -0.38 -6.87
C GLY A 84 6.34 -0.74 -5.97
N LEU A 85 7.26 -1.60 -6.45
CA LEU A 85 8.46 -1.98 -5.70
C LEU A 85 9.44 -0.80 -5.60
N GLN A 86 9.62 -0.03 -6.66
CA GLN A 86 10.42 1.20 -6.67
C GLN A 86 9.92 2.21 -5.63
N GLY A 87 8.60 2.38 -5.53
CA GLY A 87 7.99 3.30 -4.57
C GLY A 87 8.18 2.90 -3.10
N LEU A 88 8.35 1.60 -2.81
CA LEU A 88 8.34 1.05 -1.45
C LEU A 88 9.72 0.57 -0.94
N ASN A 89 10.61 0.15 -1.83
CA ASN A 89 11.80 -0.64 -1.47
C ASN A 89 13.12 -0.05 -1.99
N GLU A 90 13.07 0.77 -3.05
CA GLU A 90 14.27 1.24 -3.73
C GLU A 90 14.66 2.66 -3.28
N ALA A 91 15.95 2.86 -3.03
CA ALA A 91 16.50 4.16 -2.69
C ALA A 91 16.36 5.12 -3.89
N ARG A 92 15.72 6.28 -3.66
CA ARG A 92 15.59 7.32 -4.67
C ARG A 92 16.89 8.11 -4.84
N ILE A 93 17.69 7.71 -5.82
CA ILE A 93 18.97 8.32 -6.17
C ILE A 93 18.76 9.54 -7.06
N GLY A 94 17.80 9.48 -7.98
CA GLY A 94 17.43 10.59 -8.85
C GLY A 94 18.39 10.80 -10.03
N PHE A 95 17.85 11.29 -11.15
CA PHE A 95 18.57 11.39 -12.43
C PHE A 95 19.80 12.32 -12.37
N ASP A 96 19.76 13.35 -11.53
CA ASP A 96 20.85 14.30 -11.27
C ASP A 96 21.93 13.74 -10.32
N SER A 97 22.00 12.41 -10.17
CA SER A 97 23.05 11.74 -9.42
C SER A 97 24.42 11.92 -10.08
N THR A 98 25.42 12.21 -9.27
CA THR A 98 26.82 12.39 -9.68
C THR A 98 27.73 11.53 -8.80
N PRO A 99 29.02 11.34 -9.17
CA PRO A 99 30.00 10.70 -8.29
C PRO A 99 30.01 11.24 -6.85
N ASP A 100 29.79 12.54 -6.68
CA ASP A 100 29.90 13.21 -5.38
C ASP A 100 28.68 13.00 -4.48
N ASN A 101 27.50 12.76 -5.06
CA ASN A 101 26.24 12.68 -4.30
C ASN A 101 25.64 11.26 -4.25
N LEU A 102 26.09 10.35 -5.12
CA LEU A 102 25.52 9.00 -5.29
C LEU A 102 25.37 8.23 -3.97
N THR A 103 26.44 8.13 -3.18
CA THR A 103 26.46 7.37 -1.92
C THR A 103 25.62 8.03 -0.83
N SER A 104 25.66 9.35 -0.74
CA SER A 104 24.83 10.10 0.22
C SER A 104 23.33 9.90 -0.04
N ARG A 105 22.93 9.82 -1.32
CA ARG A 105 21.54 9.58 -1.72
C ARG A 105 21.13 8.14 -1.51
N LEU A 106 22.01 7.18 -1.78
CA LEU A 106 21.81 5.77 -1.42
C LEU A 106 21.59 5.61 0.08
N ALA A 107 22.46 6.20 0.92
CA ALA A 107 22.37 6.09 2.37
C ALA A 107 21.13 6.79 2.96
N LYS A 108 20.73 7.95 2.41
CA LYS A 108 19.51 8.65 2.83
C LYS A 108 18.25 7.91 2.35
N GLY A 109 18.26 7.45 1.10
CA GLY A 109 17.14 6.74 0.48
C GLY A 109 16.90 5.38 1.12
N SER A 110 17.94 4.64 1.46
CA SER A 110 17.82 3.32 2.13
C SER A 110 17.15 3.43 3.50
N CYS A 111 17.41 4.51 4.24
CA CYS A 111 16.73 4.81 5.50
C CYS A 111 15.25 5.19 5.34
N ALA A 112 14.85 5.71 4.18
CA ALA A 112 13.49 6.15 3.89
C ALA A 112 12.61 5.04 3.27
N CYS A 113 13.21 3.95 2.82
CA CYS A 113 12.50 2.81 2.25
C CYS A 113 11.87 1.97 3.36
N ALA A 114 10.55 2.01 3.47
CA ALA A 114 9.79 1.26 4.48
C ALA A 114 10.06 -0.26 4.44
N TYR A 115 10.53 -0.77 3.30
CA TYR A 115 10.71 -2.20 3.03
C TYR A 115 12.04 -2.55 2.35
N ALA A 116 13.13 -1.80 2.58
CA ALA A 116 14.43 -2.08 1.96
C ALA A 116 14.95 -3.52 2.21
N ASN A 117 14.57 -4.15 3.31
CA ASN A 117 15.02 -5.49 3.71
C ASN A 117 14.36 -6.64 2.92
N VAL A 118 13.38 -6.36 2.05
CA VAL A 118 12.67 -7.42 1.28
C VAL A 118 13.54 -8.06 0.21
N THR A 119 14.63 -7.41 -0.18
CA THR A 119 15.66 -7.92 -1.11
C THR A 119 16.91 -8.41 -0.37
N GLY A 120 16.76 -8.83 0.89
CA GLY A 120 17.84 -9.37 1.69
C GLY A 120 18.88 -8.32 2.07
N ASP A 121 20.15 -8.61 1.82
CA ASP A 121 21.28 -7.69 2.05
C ASP A 121 21.52 -6.71 0.88
N TRP A 122 20.81 -6.87 -0.24
CA TRP A 122 20.95 -5.98 -1.40
C TRP A 122 20.40 -4.59 -1.13
N LEU A 123 21.21 -3.59 -1.44
CA LEU A 123 20.76 -2.21 -1.55
C LEU A 123 20.43 -1.90 -3.01
N ILE A 124 19.16 -1.63 -3.29
CA ILE A 124 18.67 -1.29 -4.63
C ILE A 124 18.37 0.19 -4.70
N GLY A 125 19.00 0.89 -5.64
CA GLY A 125 18.69 2.27 -6.02
C GLY A 125 17.92 2.32 -7.33
N ASN A 126 17.14 3.39 -7.51
CA ASN A 126 16.37 3.62 -8.74
C ASN A 126 17.29 4.03 -9.91
N PHE A 127 17.27 5.27 -10.38
CA PHE A 127 17.89 5.68 -11.62
C PHE A 127 19.07 6.62 -11.40
N TYR A 128 20.17 6.35 -12.09
CA TYR A 128 21.20 7.32 -12.43
C TYR A 128 21.18 7.64 -13.93
N GLN A 129 21.82 8.73 -14.32
CA GLN A 129 22.06 9.08 -15.73
C GLN A 129 23.57 9.03 -16.01
N ALA A 130 23.99 8.22 -16.97
CA ALA A 130 25.40 7.97 -17.22
C ALA A 130 26.17 9.24 -17.63
N SER A 131 25.52 10.18 -18.33
CA SER A 131 26.11 11.46 -18.77
C SER A 131 26.61 12.35 -17.63
N HIS A 132 26.13 12.14 -16.40
CA HIS A 132 26.59 12.86 -15.20
C HIS A 132 27.88 12.28 -14.58
N PHE A 133 28.43 11.22 -15.18
CA PHE A 133 29.69 10.59 -14.77
C PHE A 133 30.82 10.94 -15.75
N PRO A 134 32.10 10.89 -15.32
CA PRO A 134 33.23 11.23 -16.19
C PRO A 134 33.25 10.43 -17.49
N ASN A 135 33.16 11.13 -18.63
CA ASN A 135 33.06 10.57 -19.99
C ASN A 135 31.80 9.71 -20.23
N GLY A 136 30.74 9.86 -19.45
CA GLY A 136 29.51 9.10 -19.63
C GLY A 136 29.58 7.66 -19.09
N VAL A 137 30.59 7.33 -18.28
CA VAL A 137 30.83 5.96 -17.78
C VAL A 137 30.94 5.98 -16.25
N PRO A 138 29.96 5.44 -15.51
CA PRO A 138 30.07 5.29 -14.06
C PRO A 138 31.13 4.24 -13.69
N ASP A 139 31.61 4.27 -12.44
CA ASP A 139 32.58 3.28 -11.95
C ASP A 139 32.21 2.81 -10.53
N ARG A 140 32.25 1.51 -10.32
CA ARG A 140 31.94 0.82 -9.07
C ARG A 140 32.77 1.31 -7.89
N LYS A 141 33.93 1.92 -8.13
CA LYS A 141 34.75 2.55 -7.08
C LYS A 141 33.94 3.55 -6.24
N TYR A 142 32.96 4.23 -6.83
CA TYR A 142 32.11 5.18 -6.12
C TYR A 142 31.22 4.48 -5.06
N LEU A 143 30.98 3.18 -5.21
CA LEU A 143 30.19 2.37 -4.30
C LEU A 143 31.06 1.50 -3.38
N ASP A 144 32.18 0.96 -3.90
CA ASP A 144 33.07 0.04 -3.18
C ASP A 144 33.59 0.62 -1.85
N ASP A 145 33.92 1.92 -1.83
CA ASP A 145 34.46 2.58 -0.62
C ASP A 145 33.45 2.64 0.53
N HIS A 146 32.16 2.73 0.22
CA HIS A 146 31.08 2.89 1.21
C HIS A 146 30.34 1.58 1.50
N TYR A 147 30.30 0.68 0.51
CA TYR A 147 29.61 -0.60 0.57
C TYR A 147 30.58 -1.72 0.16
N PRO A 148 31.65 -1.99 0.94
CA PRO A 148 32.65 -2.97 0.55
C PRO A 148 32.12 -4.41 0.55
N ASP A 149 31.25 -4.73 1.52
CA ASP A 149 30.73 -6.10 1.72
C ASP A 149 29.24 -6.22 1.39
N GLN A 150 28.53 -5.11 1.23
CA GLN A 150 27.11 -5.08 0.94
C GLN A 150 26.87 -4.96 -0.57
N PRO A 151 26.13 -5.89 -1.22
CA PRO A 151 25.89 -5.79 -2.66
C PRO A 151 24.93 -4.63 -2.99
N VAL A 152 25.31 -3.81 -3.98
CA VAL A 152 24.55 -2.63 -4.43
C VAL A 152 24.19 -2.80 -5.90
N LEU A 153 22.94 -2.48 -6.25
CA LEU A 153 22.43 -2.39 -7.62
C LEU A 153 21.75 -1.05 -7.83
N ILE A 154 22.09 -0.35 -8.91
CA ILE A 154 21.41 0.90 -9.30
C ILE A 154 21.04 0.80 -10.78
N ARG A 155 19.78 1.07 -11.12
CA ARG A 155 19.35 1.07 -12.52
C ARG A 155 19.78 2.34 -13.22
N GLU A 156 20.02 2.26 -14.51
CA GLU A 156 20.23 3.43 -15.36
C GLU A 156 18.91 3.86 -15.98
N VAL A 157 18.78 5.15 -16.34
CA VAL A 157 17.54 5.76 -16.85
C VAL A 157 16.92 4.97 -18.02
N SER A 158 17.71 4.40 -18.93
CA SER A 158 17.19 3.58 -20.02
C SER A 158 16.53 2.28 -19.56
N CYS A 159 16.76 1.82 -18.34
CA CYS A 159 16.44 0.48 -17.85
C CYS A 159 17.19 -0.68 -18.55
N HIS A 160 18.07 -0.38 -19.52
CA HIS A 160 18.88 -1.36 -20.26
C HIS A 160 20.31 -1.50 -19.70
N ARG A 161 20.62 -0.79 -18.61
CA ARG A 161 21.91 -0.84 -17.92
C ARG A 161 21.71 -0.81 -16.40
N ILE A 162 22.61 -1.46 -15.67
CA ILE A 162 22.69 -1.38 -14.21
C ILE A 162 24.13 -1.16 -13.77
N LEU A 163 24.32 -0.46 -12.66
CA LEU A 163 25.61 -0.29 -11.99
C LEU A 163 25.65 -1.15 -10.74
N LEU A 164 26.69 -1.97 -10.64
CA LEU A 164 27.00 -2.81 -9.48
C LEU A 164 28.29 -2.38 -8.80
N ASN A 165 28.36 -2.59 -7.49
CA ASN A 165 29.65 -2.60 -6.78
C ASN A 165 30.36 -3.96 -6.93
N THR A 166 31.59 -4.06 -6.42
CA THR A 166 32.38 -5.29 -6.45
C THR A 166 31.66 -6.45 -5.72
N ALA A 167 31.05 -6.20 -4.56
CA ALA A 167 30.27 -7.21 -3.84
C ALA A 167 29.08 -7.73 -4.67
N GLY A 168 28.38 -6.83 -5.39
CA GLY A 168 27.28 -7.18 -6.28
C GLY A 168 27.73 -8.02 -7.48
N LEU A 169 28.84 -7.67 -8.13
CA LEU A 169 29.41 -8.46 -9.23
C LEU A 169 29.76 -9.89 -8.77
N ILE A 170 30.46 -10.01 -7.64
CA ILE A 170 30.84 -11.32 -7.08
C ILE A 170 29.60 -12.13 -6.72
N ARG A 171 28.58 -11.51 -6.12
CA ARG A 171 27.32 -12.18 -5.78
C ARG A 171 26.57 -12.71 -7.00
N ALA A 172 26.64 -11.97 -8.12
CA ALA A 172 26.10 -12.39 -9.41
C ALA A 172 26.98 -13.41 -10.16
N GLY A 173 28.12 -13.83 -9.57
CA GLY A 173 29.05 -14.77 -10.20
C GLY A 173 29.90 -14.16 -11.32
N ILE A 174 29.96 -12.83 -11.41
CA ILE A 174 30.71 -12.09 -12.44
C ILE A 174 32.10 -11.75 -11.89
N ASP A 175 33.15 -12.27 -12.53
CA ASP A 175 34.53 -11.92 -12.17
C ASP A 175 34.80 -10.43 -12.46
N PRO A 176 35.04 -9.61 -11.41
CA PRO A 176 35.27 -8.17 -11.54
C PRO A 176 36.51 -7.82 -12.39
N ASN A 177 37.38 -8.79 -12.65
CA ASN A 177 38.70 -8.63 -13.27
C ASN A 177 38.91 -9.46 -14.55
N GLY A 178 37.85 -9.98 -15.18
CA GLY A 178 38.03 -10.75 -16.42
C GLY A 178 36.85 -11.53 -16.96
N ALA A 179 35.62 -11.26 -16.52
CA ALA A 179 34.44 -11.99 -17.02
C ALA A 179 34.24 -11.78 -18.54
N PRO A 180 34.10 -12.85 -19.35
CA PRO A 180 33.78 -12.72 -20.77
C PRO A 180 32.35 -12.20 -20.96
N ASP A 181 32.12 -11.43 -22.02
CA ASP A 181 30.78 -10.92 -22.34
C ASP A 181 29.85 -12.06 -22.77
N PRO A 182 28.58 -12.08 -22.32
CA PRO A 182 27.60 -13.07 -22.77
C PRO A 182 27.01 -12.71 -24.14
N ASP A 183 26.32 -13.65 -24.79
CA ASP A 183 25.60 -13.36 -26.02
C ASP A 183 24.50 -12.31 -25.77
N GLY A 184 24.42 -11.28 -26.62
CA GLY A 184 23.37 -10.24 -26.56
C GLY A 184 23.51 -9.24 -25.40
N GLY A 185 24.67 -9.17 -24.74
CA GLY A 185 24.97 -8.18 -23.71
C GLY A 185 26.47 -8.08 -23.45
N TYR A 186 26.90 -7.13 -22.63
CA TYR A 186 28.32 -6.96 -22.34
C TYR A 186 28.56 -6.27 -20.99
N TYR A 187 29.79 -6.39 -20.49
CA TYR A 187 30.24 -5.68 -19.30
C TYR A 187 31.16 -4.51 -19.68
N VAL A 188 30.87 -3.32 -19.16
CA VAL A 188 31.66 -2.12 -19.50
C VAL A 188 33.01 -2.18 -18.80
N ARG A 189 34.09 -2.07 -19.58
CA ARG A 189 35.47 -2.21 -19.11
C ARG A 189 36.15 -0.87 -18.89
N ARG A 190 37.09 -0.84 -17.95
CA ARG A 190 38.03 0.27 -17.76
C ARG A 190 39.03 0.32 -18.93
N LYS A 191 39.86 1.38 -18.93
CA LYS A 191 40.87 1.63 -19.97
C LYS A 191 41.91 0.52 -20.13
N ASP A 192 42.08 -0.34 -19.13
CA ASP A 192 42.97 -1.52 -19.21
C ASP A 192 42.41 -2.65 -20.08
N GLY A 193 41.13 -2.58 -20.48
CA GLY A 193 40.47 -3.57 -21.32
C GLY A 193 40.16 -4.89 -20.61
N ILE A 194 40.33 -4.97 -19.29
CA ILE A 194 40.17 -6.19 -18.50
C ILE A 194 39.25 -5.96 -17.30
N THR A 195 39.50 -4.93 -16.50
CA THR A 195 38.78 -4.69 -15.25
C THR A 195 37.43 -4.04 -15.52
N LEU A 196 36.38 -4.56 -14.88
CA LEU A 196 35.02 -4.05 -15.08
C LEU A 196 34.80 -2.74 -14.31
N THR A 197 34.08 -1.81 -14.94
CA THR A 197 33.56 -0.62 -14.26
C THR A 197 32.43 -0.97 -13.29
N GLY A 198 31.80 -2.15 -13.43
CA GLY A 198 30.60 -2.54 -12.69
C GLY A 198 29.30 -2.23 -13.40
N GLU A 199 29.36 -1.54 -14.53
CA GLU A 199 28.19 -1.36 -15.39
C GLU A 199 27.97 -2.58 -16.29
N VAL A 200 26.72 -3.05 -16.33
CA VAL A 200 26.26 -4.27 -17.01
C VAL A 200 25.13 -3.92 -17.96
N VAL A 201 25.20 -4.40 -19.20
CA VAL A 201 24.35 -3.93 -20.32
C VAL A 201 23.58 -5.08 -20.98
N GLU A 202 22.29 -4.84 -21.27
CA GLU A 202 21.37 -5.76 -21.96
C GLU A 202 21.33 -7.18 -21.33
N ASN A 203 21.52 -8.25 -22.13
CA ASN A 203 21.35 -9.62 -21.67
C ASN A 203 22.34 -10.02 -20.56
N ALA A 204 23.43 -9.29 -20.38
CA ALA A 204 24.38 -9.49 -19.29
C ALA A 204 23.75 -9.24 -17.90
N MET A 205 22.65 -8.48 -17.84
CA MET A 205 21.91 -8.26 -16.59
C MET A 205 21.18 -9.51 -16.07
N THR A 206 20.97 -10.53 -16.91
CA THR A 206 20.27 -11.77 -16.52
C THR A 206 20.90 -12.41 -15.28
N ALA A 207 22.23 -12.56 -15.26
CA ALA A 207 22.95 -13.15 -14.12
C ALA A 207 22.74 -12.38 -12.81
N VAL A 208 22.53 -11.06 -12.92
CA VAL A 208 22.30 -10.18 -11.78
C VAL A 208 20.86 -10.32 -11.28
N PHE A 209 19.86 -10.27 -12.16
CA PHE A 209 18.47 -10.41 -11.76
C PHE A 209 18.14 -11.81 -11.21
N ASP A 210 18.75 -12.87 -11.76
CA ASP A 210 18.59 -14.24 -11.27
C ASP A 210 19.14 -14.45 -9.85
N CYS A 211 20.09 -13.62 -9.41
CA CYS A 211 20.67 -13.72 -8.07
C CYS A 211 19.96 -12.85 -7.02
N LEU A 212 19.03 -11.98 -7.43
CA LEU A 212 18.27 -11.16 -6.49
C LEU A 212 17.27 -12.03 -5.69
N PRO A 213 17.12 -11.79 -4.38
CA PRO A 213 16.11 -12.48 -3.59
C PRO A 213 14.70 -12.21 -4.09
N ILE A 214 13.90 -13.26 -4.20
CA ILE A 214 12.48 -13.16 -4.57
C ILE A 214 11.71 -12.52 -3.41
N PRO A 215 11.04 -11.36 -3.60
CA PRO A 215 10.27 -10.73 -2.53
C PRO A 215 9.10 -11.62 -2.07
N PRO A 216 8.75 -11.62 -0.77
CA PRO A 216 7.60 -12.37 -0.28
C PRO A 216 6.30 -11.93 -0.97
N LEU A 217 5.40 -12.87 -1.29
CA LEU A 217 4.14 -12.59 -2.00
C LEU A 217 3.28 -11.52 -1.32
N ALA A 218 3.22 -11.52 0.02
CA ALA A 218 2.51 -10.49 0.77
C ALA A 218 3.04 -9.07 0.50
N HIS A 219 4.34 -8.95 0.23
CA HIS A 219 4.96 -7.69 -0.13
C HIS A 219 4.66 -7.27 -1.57
N VAL A 220 4.70 -8.22 -2.50
CA VAL A 220 4.30 -8.00 -3.90
C VAL A 220 2.87 -7.46 -3.98
N LYS A 221 1.95 -8.04 -3.20
CA LYS A 221 0.56 -7.54 -3.10
C LYS A 221 0.48 -6.12 -2.54
N ARG A 222 1.31 -5.77 -1.55
CA ARG A 222 1.41 -4.37 -1.05
C ARG A 222 1.90 -3.42 -2.14
N ALA A 223 2.95 -3.80 -2.87
CA ALA A 223 3.51 -3.01 -3.97
C ALA A 223 2.48 -2.77 -5.09
N ILE A 224 1.78 -3.82 -5.53
CA ILE A 224 0.73 -3.69 -6.55
C ILE A 224 -0.41 -2.81 -6.06
N HIS A 225 -0.86 -2.99 -4.81
CA HIS A 225 -1.92 -2.16 -4.23
C HIS A 225 -1.50 -0.68 -4.08
N HIS A 226 -0.24 -0.42 -3.73
CA HIS A 226 0.33 0.93 -3.69
C HIS A 226 0.37 1.55 -5.10
N ALA A 227 0.82 0.80 -6.09
CA ALA A 227 0.84 1.25 -7.48
C ALA A 227 -0.58 1.53 -8.00
N MET A 228 -1.54 0.67 -7.68
CA MET A 228 -2.96 0.83 -8.04
C MET A 228 -3.57 2.11 -7.45
N SER A 229 -3.26 2.46 -6.21
CA SER A 229 -3.77 3.72 -5.61
C SER A 229 -3.21 4.96 -6.32
N ILE A 230 -1.96 4.89 -6.79
CA ILE A 230 -1.36 5.95 -7.63
C ILE A 230 -2.01 5.99 -9.01
N CYS A 231 -2.26 4.84 -9.65
CA CYS A 231 -3.02 4.77 -10.90
C CYS A 231 -4.37 5.48 -10.76
N HIS A 232 -5.12 5.21 -9.69
CA HIS A 232 -6.40 5.87 -9.44
C HIS A 232 -6.27 7.37 -9.22
N LYS A 233 -5.20 7.85 -8.57
CA LYS A 233 -4.91 9.28 -8.46
C LYS A 233 -4.79 9.97 -9.83
N TYR A 234 -4.29 9.27 -10.83
CA TYR A 234 -4.16 9.78 -12.21
C TYR A 234 -5.30 9.33 -13.13
N GLY A 235 -6.38 8.76 -12.59
CA GLY A 235 -7.57 8.42 -13.36
C GLY A 235 -7.49 7.11 -14.14
N ILE A 236 -6.48 6.29 -13.88
CA ILE A 236 -6.30 4.99 -14.53
C ILE A 236 -7.20 3.96 -13.85
N THR A 237 -8.00 3.28 -14.67
CA THR A 237 -8.97 2.25 -14.25
C THR A 237 -8.73 0.90 -14.92
N SER A 238 -7.88 0.87 -15.94
CA SER A 238 -7.40 -0.36 -16.55
C SER A 238 -5.99 -0.16 -17.09
N CYS A 239 -5.20 -1.23 -17.15
CA CYS A 239 -3.84 -1.14 -17.69
C CYS A 239 -3.38 -2.44 -18.37
N GLN A 240 -2.31 -2.32 -19.15
CA GLN A 240 -1.57 -3.44 -19.70
C GLN A 240 -0.23 -3.56 -18.96
N GLU A 241 -0.13 -4.51 -18.03
CA GLU A 241 1.13 -4.86 -17.36
C GLU A 241 2.04 -5.53 -18.39
N ALA A 242 3.14 -4.85 -18.74
CA ALA A 242 4.01 -5.23 -19.85
C ALA A 242 5.14 -6.21 -19.48
N SER A 243 5.29 -6.55 -18.19
CA SER A 243 6.28 -7.50 -17.69
C SER A 243 5.71 -8.50 -16.68
N ALA A 244 4.53 -9.07 -16.97
CA ALA A 244 3.91 -10.02 -16.06
C ALA A 244 4.73 -11.32 -15.95
N ASN A 245 4.85 -11.82 -14.73
CA ASN A 245 5.58 -13.03 -14.36
C ASN A 245 4.77 -13.86 -13.33
N THR A 246 5.26 -15.02 -12.92
CA THR A 246 4.54 -15.95 -12.04
C THR A 246 4.15 -15.28 -10.73
N LEU A 247 5.10 -14.57 -10.11
CA LEU A 247 4.89 -13.88 -8.83
C LEU A 247 3.80 -12.81 -8.93
N TYR A 248 3.78 -12.05 -10.02
CA TYR A 248 2.75 -11.06 -10.30
C TYR A 248 1.37 -11.70 -10.44
N LEU A 249 1.22 -12.75 -11.26
CA LEU A 249 -0.08 -13.40 -11.48
C LEU A 249 -0.65 -13.99 -10.20
N HIS A 250 0.18 -14.59 -9.34
CA HIS A 250 -0.26 -15.03 -8.01
C HIS A 250 -0.74 -13.86 -7.15
N ALA A 251 -0.01 -12.74 -7.14
CA ALA A 251 -0.36 -11.58 -6.33
C ALA A 251 -1.68 -10.93 -6.76
N VAL A 252 -1.87 -10.68 -8.07
CA VAL A 252 -3.13 -10.10 -8.56
C VAL A 252 -4.30 -11.08 -8.41
N ARG A 253 -4.06 -12.39 -8.55
CA ARG A 253 -5.10 -13.40 -8.30
C ARG A 253 -5.54 -13.44 -6.85
N GLU A 254 -4.61 -13.34 -5.90
CA GLU A 254 -4.96 -13.24 -4.48
C GLU A 254 -5.66 -11.92 -4.13
N LEU A 255 -5.20 -10.79 -4.69
CA LEU A 255 -5.87 -9.50 -4.49
C LEU A 255 -7.31 -9.52 -5.01
N GLU A 256 -7.56 -10.16 -6.15
CA GLU A 256 -8.90 -10.38 -6.69
C GLU A 256 -9.77 -11.23 -5.72
N LEU A 257 -9.24 -12.36 -5.24
CA LEU A 257 -9.95 -13.23 -4.28
C LEU A 257 -10.23 -12.53 -2.94
N GLU A 258 -9.39 -11.57 -2.57
CA GLU A 258 -9.56 -10.70 -1.40
C GLU A 258 -10.51 -9.53 -1.63
N ASN A 259 -11.02 -9.35 -2.86
CA ASN A 259 -11.82 -8.19 -3.27
C ASN A 259 -11.08 -6.86 -3.00
N ARG A 260 -9.80 -6.84 -3.36
CA ARG A 260 -8.85 -5.72 -3.22
C ARG A 260 -8.18 -5.36 -4.55
N LEU A 261 -8.69 -5.87 -5.67
CA LEU A 261 -8.24 -5.55 -7.01
C LEU A 261 -9.27 -4.66 -7.69
N ASP A 262 -9.08 -3.35 -7.57
CA ASP A 262 -9.99 -2.32 -8.08
C ASP A 262 -9.49 -1.74 -9.42
N LEU A 263 -8.85 -2.59 -10.25
CA LEU A 263 -8.21 -2.22 -11.50
C LEU A 263 -8.31 -3.39 -12.49
N ASP A 264 -8.75 -3.14 -13.73
CA ASP A 264 -8.73 -4.16 -14.80
C ASP A 264 -7.30 -4.28 -15.37
N ILE A 265 -6.67 -5.45 -15.22
CA ILE A 265 -5.27 -5.70 -15.58
C ILE A 265 -5.17 -6.73 -16.72
N HIS A 266 -4.51 -6.31 -17.80
CA HIS A 266 -4.17 -7.14 -18.95
C HIS A 266 -2.71 -7.57 -18.90
N THR A 267 -2.47 -8.79 -18.41
CA THR A 267 -1.13 -9.29 -18.07
C THR A 267 -0.40 -9.78 -19.31
N HIS A 268 0.54 -8.99 -19.82
CA HIS A 268 1.43 -9.43 -20.89
C HIS A 268 2.57 -10.24 -20.28
N ILE A 269 2.44 -11.55 -20.35
CA ILE A 269 3.41 -12.48 -19.78
C ILE A 269 4.65 -12.50 -20.67
N VAL A 270 5.82 -12.28 -20.08
CA VAL A 270 7.09 -12.24 -20.84
C VAL A 270 7.40 -13.62 -21.42
N SER A 271 7.63 -13.68 -22.73
CA SER A 271 8.09 -14.89 -23.39
C SER A 271 9.60 -14.90 -23.58
N ALA A 272 10.19 -13.80 -24.08
CA ALA A 272 11.64 -13.68 -24.32
C ALA A 272 12.03 -12.25 -24.71
N PRO A 273 13.30 -11.86 -24.48
CA PRO A 273 14.21 -12.37 -23.46
C PRO A 273 13.63 -12.20 -22.04
N VAL A 274 14.20 -12.91 -21.07
CA VAL A 274 13.55 -13.14 -19.76
C VAL A 274 14.02 -12.23 -18.64
N TYR A 275 15.13 -11.51 -18.81
CA TYR A 275 15.74 -10.72 -17.73
C TYR A 275 14.81 -9.61 -17.20
N PHE A 276 13.98 -9.01 -18.05
CA PHE A 276 12.97 -8.04 -17.64
C PHE A 276 11.83 -8.64 -16.79
N ALA A 277 11.62 -9.95 -16.86
CA ALA A 277 10.64 -10.66 -16.04
C ALA A 277 11.20 -11.10 -14.68
N MET A 278 12.53 -11.08 -14.51
CA MET A 278 13.23 -11.60 -13.33
C MET A 278 12.80 -13.03 -12.98
N GLU A 279 12.60 -13.86 -14.01
CA GLU A 279 12.15 -15.24 -13.88
C GLU A 279 12.80 -16.12 -14.98
N PRO A 280 13.25 -17.34 -14.67
CA PRO A 280 13.86 -18.22 -15.66
C PRO A 280 12.93 -18.59 -16.83
N GLN A 281 13.52 -18.82 -18.01
CA GLN A 281 12.82 -19.10 -19.26
C GLN A 281 11.84 -20.28 -19.20
N ASP A 282 12.24 -21.40 -18.58
CA ASP A 282 11.40 -22.59 -18.48
C ASP A 282 10.17 -22.34 -17.59
N SER A 283 10.32 -21.50 -16.56
CA SER A 283 9.23 -21.12 -15.66
C SER A 283 8.22 -20.22 -16.38
N LEU A 284 8.69 -19.21 -17.13
CA LEU A 284 7.81 -18.36 -17.97
C LEU A 284 7.12 -19.13 -19.09
N ALA A 285 7.81 -20.08 -19.72
CA ALA A 285 7.21 -20.96 -20.72
C ALA A 285 6.09 -21.81 -20.11
N GLY A 286 6.33 -22.40 -18.93
CA GLY A 286 5.33 -23.14 -18.17
C GLY A 286 4.15 -22.27 -17.73
N LEU A 287 4.41 -21.05 -17.26
CA LEU A 287 3.41 -20.06 -16.90
C LEU A 287 2.50 -19.72 -18.09
N LEU A 288 3.07 -19.47 -19.27
CA LEU A 288 2.32 -19.23 -20.49
C LEU A 288 1.42 -20.41 -20.87
N ASP A 289 1.83 -21.65 -20.59
CA ASP A 289 1.03 -22.83 -20.85
C ASP A 289 -0.16 -22.98 -19.88
N VAL A 290 -0.06 -22.45 -18.64
CA VAL A 290 -1.13 -22.48 -17.62
C VAL A 290 -1.83 -21.14 -17.39
N ALA A 291 -1.51 -20.11 -18.16
CA ALA A 291 -1.95 -18.72 -17.96
C ALA A 291 -3.47 -18.55 -17.85
N GLU A 292 -4.27 -19.33 -18.59
CA GLU A 292 -5.73 -19.28 -18.53
C GLU A 292 -6.26 -19.61 -17.12
N GLY A 293 -5.56 -20.43 -16.34
CA GLY A 293 -5.93 -20.80 -14.97
C GLY A 293 -5.88 -19.63 -13.98
N PHE A 294 -5.16 -18.56 -14.31
CA PHE A 294 -5.08 -17.34 -13.50
C PHE A 294 -6.12 -16.29 -13.87
N ARG A 295 -6.82 -16.47 -15.00
CA ARG A 295 -7.83 -15.53 -15.47
C ARG A 295 -8.94 -15.35 -14.44
N SER A 296 -9.38 -14.12 -14.26
CA SER A 296 -10.46 -13.74 -13.35
C SER A 296 -11.32 -12.62 -13.94
N ARG A 297 -12.12 -11.94 -13.12
CA ARG A 297 -12.94 -10.80 -13.53
C ARG A 297 -12.09 -9.61 -14.01
N HIS A 298 -11.06 -9.26 -13.23
CA HIS A 298 -10.18 -8.12 -13.50
C HIS A 298 -8.75 -8.53 -13.88
N VAL A 299 -8.44 -9.84 -13.96
CA VAL A 299 -7.14 -10.34 -14.42
C VAL A 299 -7.31 -11.07 -15.75
N HIS A 300 -6.68 -10.56 -16.80
CA HIS A 300 -6.77 -11.09 -18.15
C HIS A 300 -5.40 -11.57 -18.63
N THR A 301 -5.31 -12.84 -19.05
CA THR A 301 -4.03 -13.54 -19.26
C THR A 301 -3.78 -13.96 -20.70
N GLN A 302 -4.60 -13.50 -21.66
CA GLN A 302 -4.45 -13.82 -23.08
C GLN A 302 -3.34 -13.02 -23.82
N PHE A 303 -2.37 -12.48 -23.11
CA PHE A 303 -1.38 -11.54 -23.66
C PHE A 303 0.06 -12.02 -23.41
N VAL A 304 0.93 -11.83 -24.41
CA VAL A 304 2.34 -12.26 -24.39
C VAL A 304 3.23 -11.08 -24.75
N LYS A 305 4.33 -10.87 -24.02
CA LYS A 305 5.34 -9.84 -24.32
C LYS A 305 6.60 -10.45 -24.93
N PHE A 306 7.14 -9.79 -25.95
CA PHE A 306 8.48 -10.01 -26.50
C PHE A 306 9.28 -8.71 -26.46
N TRP A 307 10.58 -8.80 -26.17
CA TRP A 307 11.52 -7.68 -26.34
C TRP A 307 12.39 -7.93 -27.57
N LEU A 308 12.37 -7.04 -28.56
CA LEU A 308 13.10 -7.24 -29.82
C LEU A 308 14.40 -6.46 -29.92
N ASP A 309 14.53 -5.35 -29.21
CA ASP A 309 15.70 -4.48 -29.21
C ASP A 309 15.82 -3.70 -27.89
N GLY A 310 16.85 -2.85 -27.80
CA GLY A 310 17.13 -2.03 -26.64
C GLY A 310 16.41 -0.69 -26.61
N ALA A 311 17.08 0.35 -26.10
CA ALA A 311 16.55 1.69 -25.97
C ALA A 311 17.22 2.68 -26.94
N PRO A 312 16.47 3.66 -27.47
CA PRO A 312 17.01 4.70 -28.30
C PRO A 312 17.56 5.82 -27.42
N LEU A 313 18.48 5.53 -26.49
CA LEU A 313 19.04 6.53 -25.57
C LEU A 313 20.57 6.43 -25.51
N PRO A 314 21.26 7.58 -25.35
CA PRO A 314 22.71 7.61 -25.17
C PRO A 314 23.11 6.95 -23.84
N PRO A 315 24.36 6.50 -23.72
CA PRO A 315 25.47 6.67 -24.67
C PRO A 315 25.54 5.60 -25.78
N GLU A 316 24.78 4.51 -25.70
CA GLU A 316 25.01 3.32 -26.54
C GLU A 316 24.04 3.14 -27.71
N PHE A 317 22.81 3.67 -27.62
CA PHE A 317 21.78 3.51 -28.66
C PHE A 317 21.58 2.03 -29.09
N THR A 318 21.03 1.24 -28.17
CA THR A 318 20.89 -0.23 -28.34
C THR A 318 19.62 -0.63 -29.11
N GLN A 319 18.86 0.32 -29.65
CA GLN A 319 17.73 0.03 -30.54
C GLN A 319 18.19 -0.56 -31.87
N ALA A 320 17.36 -1.40 -32.49
CA ALA A 320 17.66 -2.02 -33.78
C ALA A 320 17.13 -1.17 -34.93
N ASP A 321 18.04 -0.45 -35.60
CA ASP A 321 17.72 0.35 -36.80
C ASP A 321 17.89 -0.46 -38.11
N LEU A 322 17.67 0.21 -39.24
CA LEU A 322 17.82 -0.36 -40.59
C LEU A 322 19.22 -0.07 -41.15
N ASP A 323 19.79 -1.03 -41.88
CA ASP A 323 21.00 -0.85 -42.68
C ASP A 323 20.72 -0.03 -43.97
N ALA A 324 21.77 0.22 -44.75
CA ALA A 324 21.67 0.97 -46.01
C ALA A 324 20.76 0.31 -47.07
N ASN A 325 20.46 -0.99 -46.94
CA ASN A 325 19.57 -1.75 -47.81
C ASN A 325 18.14 -1.84 -47.24
N GLY A 326 17.86 -1.18 -46.12
CA GLY A 326 16.59 -1.27 -45.43
C GLY A 326 16.35 -2.61 -44.75
N GLN A 327 17.39 -3.34 -44.37
CA GLN A 327 17.28 -4.58 -43.58
C GLN A 327 17.55 -4.28 -42.09
N PRO A 328 16.87 -4.95 -41.15
CA PRO A 328 17.17 -4.81 -39.73
C PRO A 328 18.64 -5.15 -39.42
N ILE A 329 19.32 -4.30 -38.64
CA ILE A 329 20.70 -4.55 -38.20
C ILE A 329 20.69 -5.70 -37.17
N PRO A 330 21.31 -6.86 -37.46
CA PRO A 330 21.16 -8.05 -36.62
C PRO A 330 21.78 -7.93 -35.23
N THR A 331 22.83 -7.13 -35.05
CA THR A 331 23.60 -7.05 -33.80
C THR A 331 22.84 -6.44 -32.62
N HIS A 332 21.79 -5.66 -32.89
CA HIS A 332 20.95 -5.02 -31.86
C HIS A 332 19.61 -5.75 -31.66
N LEU A 333 19.36 -6.83 -32.41
CA LEU A 333 18.16 -7.63 -32.23
C LEU A 333 18.37 -8.64 -31.11
N ALA A 334 17.48 -8.62 -30.12
CA ALA A 334 17.52 -9.53 -28.98
C ALA A 334 17.05 -10.95 -29.33
N LEU A 335 16.27 -11.12 -30.40
CA LEU A 335 15.67 -12.41 -30.79
C LEU A 335 15.92 -12.74 -32.27
N ASP A 336 16.25 -14.00 -32.52
CA ASP A 336 16.32 -14.56 -33.86
C ASP A 336 14.93 -14.55 -34.56
N LYS A 337 14.93 -14.26 -35.86
CA LYS A 337 13.71 -14.15 -36.69
C LYS A 337 12.89 -15.44 -36.74
N ASP A 338 13.54 -16.60 -36.86
CA ASP A 338 12.87 -17.89 -36.93
C ASP A 338 12.32 -18.31 -35.56
N PHE A 339 13.05 -18.00 -34.48
CA PHE A 339 12.52 -18.15 -33.12
C PHE A 339 11.26 -17.30 -32.92
N LEU A 340 11.35 -16.00 -33.23
CA LEU A 340 10.24 -15.07 -33.08
C LEU A 340 9.02 -15.50 -33.89
N TYR A 341 9.21 -15.90 -35.15
CA TYR A 341 8.12 -16.42 -36.00
C TYR A 341 7.44 -17.64 -35.39
N LYS A 342 8.21 -18.63 -34.91
CA LYS A 342 7.64 -19.84 -34.29
C LYS A 342 6.86 -19.51 -33.02
N ALA A 343 7.40 -18.62 -32.18
CA ALA A 343 6.77 -18.20 -30.94
C ALA A 343 5.48 -17.41 -31.18
N VAL A 344 5.52 -16.36 -32.02
CA VAL A 344 4.33 -15.57 -32.37
C VAL A 344 3.26 -16.46 -33.01
N LYS A 345 3.64 -17.35 -33.94
CA LYS A 345 2.70 -18.33 -34.53
C LYS A 345 2.08 -19.26 -33.50
N LYS A 346 2.85 -19.74 -32.51
CA LYS A 346 2.35 -20.59 -31.41
C LYS A 346 1.26 -19.87 -30.62
N TYR A 347 1.51 -18.63 -30.20
CA TYR A 347 0.59 -17.87 -29.35
C TYR A 347 -0.61 -17.30 -30.12
N ASP A 348 -0.40 -16.85 -31.36
CA ASP A 348 -1.48 -16.47 -32.28
C ASP A 348 -2.45 -17.64 -32.54
N GLY A 349 -1.93 -18.85 -32.75
CA GLY A 349 -2.73 -20.07 -32.89
C GLY A 349 -3.50 -20.49 -31.64
N ARG A 350 -3.13 -19.94 -30.47
CA ARG A 350 -3.86 -20.08 -29.19
C ARG A 350 -4.84 -18.92 -28.95
N GLY A 351 -4.96 -17.98 -29.89
CA GLY A 351 -5.80 -16.79 -29.75
C GLY A 351 -5.21 -15.72 -28.82
N MET A 352 -3.92 -15.80 -28.48
CA MET A 352 -3.26 -14.83 -27.61
C MET A 352 -2.67 -13.67 -28.41
N SER A 353 -2.76 -12.47 -27.84
CA SER A 353 -2.19 -11.25 -28.42
C SER A 353 -0.72 -11.09 -28.02
N CYS A 354 0.18 -11.03 -28.99
CA CYS A 354 1.59 -10.72 -28.77
C CYS A 354 1.82 -9.21 -28.85
N LYS A 355 2.45 -8.64 -27.81
CA LYS A 355 3.02 -7.30 -27.79
C LYS A 355 4.53 -7.39 -27.97
N LEU A 356 5.06 -6.69 -28.96
CA LEU A 356 6.48 -6.70 -29.31
C LEU A 356 7.07 -5.32 -29.04
N HIS A 357 8.09 -5.25 -28.18
CA HIS A 357 8.91 -4.04 -27.99
C HIS A 357 9.64 -3.69 -29.29
N THR A 358 9.47 -2.45 -29.77
CA THR A 358 10.13 -1.98 -31.00
C THR A 358 10.55 -0.52 -30.85
N ALA A 359 11.77 -0.28 -30.38
CA ALA A 359 12.32 1.06 -30.25
C ALA A 359 12.86 1.62 -31.56
N GLY A 360 13.50 0.79 -32.38
CA GLY A 360 14.11 1.16 -33.66
C GLY A 360 13.28 0.76 -34.91
N GLU A 361 13.63 1.33 -36.06
CA GLU A 361 12.92 1.05 -37.32
C GLU A 361 13.10 -0.41 -37.79
N GLY A 362 14.25 -1.01 -37.47
CA GLY A 362 14.59 -2.39 -37.82
C GLY A 362 13.78 -3.41 -37.03
N SER A 363 13.64 -3.23 -35.71
CA SER A 363 12.78 -4.10 -34.88
C SER A 363 11.30 -3.99 -35.28
N ALA A 364 10.82 -2.78 -35.59
CA ALA A 364 9.47 -2.57 -36.11
C ALA A 364 9.23 -3.31 -37.44
N ARG A 365 10.16 -3.21 -38.39
CA ARG A 365 10.08 -3.93 -39.69
C ARG A 365 10.10 -5.45 -39.50
N LEU A 366 10.98 -5.96 -38.64
CA LEU A 366 11.05 -7.40 -38.33
C LEU A 366 9.73 -7.91 -37.72
N ALA A 367 9.16 -7.19 -36.76
CA ALA A 367 7.90 -7.54 -36.14
C ALA A 367 6.77 -7.61 -37.18
N LEU A 368 6.66 -6.60 -38.05
CA LEU A 368 5.66 -6.58 -39.11
C LEU A 368 5.86 -7.70 -40.15
N ASP A 369 7.11 -8.07 -40.46
CA ASP A 369 7.42 -9.19 -41.35
C ASP A 369 6.97 -10.53 -40.75
N VAL A 370 7.24 -10.74 -39.45
CA VAL A 370 6.82 -11.93 -38.73
C VAL A 370 5.29 -12.01 -38.68
N ILE A 371 4.62 -10.91 -38.32
CA ILE A 371 3.16 -10.87 -38.25
C ILE A 371 2.54 -11.10 -39.62
N ALA A 372 3.08 -10.51 -40.69
CA ALA A 372 2.63 -10.77 -42.06
C ALA A 372 2.68 -12.26 -42.41
N LYS A 373 3.80 -12.93 -42.10
CA LYS A 373 3.97 -14.37 -42.32
C LYS A 373 3.03 -15.22 -41.44
N VAL A 374 2.71 -14.77 -40.23
CA VAL A 374 1.70 -15.44 -39.38
C VAL A 374 0.30 -15.28 -39.98
N ARG A 375 -0.03 -14.10 -40.52
CA ARG A 375 -1.33 -13.81 -41.15
C ARG A 375 -1.56 -14.61 -42.44
N GLU A 376 -0.52 -15.05 -43.14
CA GLU A 376 -0.64 -16.00 -44.26
C GLU A 376 -1.32 -17.31 -43.83
N GLY A 377 -1.02 -17.79 -42.60
CA GLY A 377 -1.60 -19.01 -42.04
C GLY A 377 -2.83 -18.78 -41.15
N ASN A 378 -2.99 -17.57 -40.60
CA ASN A 378 -4.13 -17.19 -39.76
C ASN A 378 -4.59 -15.74 -40.03
N PRO A 379 -5.31 -15.47 -41.15
CA PRO A 379 -5.77 -14.12 -41.51
C PRO A 379 -6.75 -13.50 -40.49
N ALA A 380 -7.46 -14.35 -39.76
CA ALA A 380 -8.45 -13.97 -38.76
C ALA A 380 -7.90 -13.93 -37.33
N GLY A 381 -6.59 -14.12 -37.14
CA GLY A 381 -5.95 -14.18 -35.83
C GLY A 381 -6.12 -12.92 -34.97
N PRO A 382 -5.73 -13.00 -33.68
CA PRO A 382 -5.83 -11.91 -32.71
C PRO A 382 -5.11 -10.64 -33.17
N ARG A 383 -5.47 -9.51 -32.55
CA ARG A 383 -4.76 -8.24 -32.77
C ARG A 383 -3.45 -8.26 -32.01
N HIS A 384 -2.32 -8.12 -32.73
CA HIS A 384 -0.99 -8.00 -32.11
C HIS A 384 -0.65 -6.52 -31.91
N GLU A 385 0.33 -6.24 -31.05
CA GLU A 385 0.70 -4.87 -30.69
C GLU A 385 2.20 -4.67 -30.87
N LEU A 386 2.60 -3.52 -31.44
CA LEU A 386 3.98 -3.05 -31.40
C LEU A 386 4.03 -1.92 -30.36
N ALA A 387 4.91 -2.07 -29.36
CA ALA A 387 5.08 -1.10 -28.30
C ALA A 387 6.02 0.04 -28.71
N HIS A 388 5.84 1.20 -28.07
CA HIS A 388 6.61 2.43 -28.25
C HIS A 388 6.39 3.13 -29.61
N CYS A 389 6.54 2.41 -30.73
CA CYS A 389 6.30 2.87 -32.11
C CYS A 389 6.83 4.29 -32.44
N ASN A 390 7.87 4.75 -31.74
CA ASN A 390 8.49 6.06 -31.93
C ASN A 390 9.17 6.14 -33.30
N ALA A 391 9.92 5.10 -33.65
CA ALA A 391 10.67 5.00 -34.89
C ALA A 391 10.07 3.90 -35.78
N VAL A 392 9.13 4.29 -36.66
CA VAL A 392 8.60 3.41 -37.70
C VAL A 392 8.95 4.00 -39.05
N HIS A 393 9.67 3.23 -39.87
CA HIS A 393 10.02 3.67 -41.21
C HIS A 393 8.75 3.93 -42.04
N LYS A 394 8.75 5.01 -42.83
CA LYS A 394 7.57 5.49 -43.59
C LYS A 394 6.89 4.42 -44.44
N ASP A 395 7.67 3.50 -45.01
CA ASP A 395 7.19 2.42 -45.89
C ASP A 395 6.45 1.32 -45.11
N ASP A 396 6.66 1.25 -43.79
CA ASP A 396 6.03 0.25 -42.92
C ASP A 396 4.72 0.73 -42.28
N ILE A 397 4.48 2.04 -42.23
CA ILE A 397 3.28 2.63 -41.60
C ILE A 397 1.98 2.04 -42.16
N ALA A 398 1.89 1.88 -43.49
CA ALA A 398 0.69 1.38 -44.15
C ALA A 398 0.41 -0.11 -43.87
N ARG A 399 1.36 -0.84 -43.27
CA ARG A 399 1.25 -2.28 -42.98
C ARG A 399 0.42 -2.56 -41.72
N PHE A 400 0.32 -1.62 -40.78
CA PHE A 400 -0.32 -1.85 -39.48
C PHE A 400 -1.79 -2.25 -39.60
N ALA A 401 -2.58 -1.49 -40.35
CA ALA A 401 -4.02 -1.74 -40.53
C ALA A 401 -4.35 -3.11 -41.17
N PRO A 402 -3.81 -3.46 -42.36
CA PRO A 402 -4.11 -4.75 -42.99
C PRO A 402 -3.63 -5.96 -42.19
N LEU A 403 -2.55 -5.80 -41.39
CA LEU A 403 -2.03 -6.86 -40.53
C LEU A 403 -2.77 -7.00 -39.19
N LYS A 404 -3.75 -6.12 -38.90
CA LYS A 404 -4.42 -6.01 -37.60
C LYS A 404 -3.43 -5.81 -36.46
N VAL A 405 -2.52 -4.85 -36.63
CA VAL A 405 -1.54 -4.47 -35.61
C VAL A 405 -1.97 -3.16 -34.94
N THR A 406 -1.95 -3.13 -33.61
CA THR A 406 -2.05 -1.90 -32.81
C THR A 406 -0.67 -1.26 -32.71
N ALA A 407 -0.60 0.05 -32.92
CA ALA A 407 0.57 0.83 -32.56
C ALA A 407 0.37 1.44 -31.17
N GLU A 408 1.12 0.99 -30.19
CA GLU A 408 1.16 1.63 -28.87
C GLU A 408 2.25 2.71 -28.86
N MET A 409 1.91 3.88 -28.33
CA MET A 409 2.80 5.04 -28.23
C MET A 409 3.00 5.42 -26.76
N SER A 410 4.24 5.71 -26.36
CA SER A 410 4.57 6.02 -24.95
C SER A 410 5.06 7.46 -24.73
N PRO A 411 4.24 8.50 -25.06
CA PRO A 411 4.66 9.91 -25.05
C PRO A 411 5.17 10.39 -23.68
N ALA A 412 4.78 9.76 -22.57
CA ALA A 412 5.30 10.08 -21.24
C ALA A 412 6.81 9.83 -21.09
N ILE A 413 7.36 8.85 -21.81
CA ILE A 413 8.81 8.65 -21.92
C ILE A 413 9.40 9.71 -22.84
N PHE A 414 8.76 9.93 -23.98
CA PHE A 414 9.43 10.63 -25.06
C PHE A 414 9.36 12.15 -25.00
N HIS A 415 8.49 12.66 -24.14
CA HIS A 415 8.42 14.05 -23.69
C HIS A 415 8.94 14.20 -22.25
N HIS A 416 9.72 13.23 -21.77
CA HIS A 416 10.47 13.36 -20.52
C HIS A 416 11.72 14.22 -20.77
N ASP A 417 12.11 15.03 -19.78
CA ASP A 417 13.23 15.99 -19.89
C ASP A 417 14.51 15.35 -20.44
N VAL A 418 14.84 14.13 -19.99
CA VAL A 418 16.00 13.35 -20.44
C VAL A 418 15.98 13.07 -21.95
N VAL A 419 14.80 12.87 -22.55
CA VAL A 419 14.65 12.61 -23.99
C VAL A 419 14.58 13.91 -24.79
N GLU A 420 14.03 14.98 -24.21
CA GLU A 420 13.99 16.29 -24.86
C GLU A 420 15.39 16.88 -25.11
N GLU A 421 16.41 16.42 -24.39
CA GLU A 421 17.83 16.72 -24.65
C GLU A 421 18.35 16.17 -26.00
N TYR A 422 17.64 15.21 -26.60
CA TYR A 422 18.04 14.46 -27.81
C TYR A 422 16.93 14.47 -28.87
N PRO A 423 16.63 15.63 -29.48
CA PRO A 423 15.49 15.79 -30.40
C PRO A 423 15.56 14.91 -31.65
N GLU A 424 16.72 14.39 -32.04
CA GLU A 424 16.91 13.43 -33.13
C GLU A 424 16.26 12.07 -32.86
N LEU A 425 16.01 11.74 -31.60
CA LEU A 425 15.33 10.50 -31.19
C LEU A 425 13.82 10.58 -31.35
N ASN A 426 13.28 11.77 -31.56
CA ASN A 426 11.85 12.07 -31.57
C ASN A 426 11.31 11.96 -33.02
N LYS A 427 10.94 10.75 -33.47
CA LYS A 427 10.60 10.43 -34.86
C LYS A 427 9.08 10.30 -35.15
N TRP A 428 8.23 10.81 -34.25
CA TRP A 428 6.78 10.54 -34.15
C TRP A 428 5.96 10.41 -35.45
N ALA A 429 5.53 9.18 -35.73
CA ALA A 429 4.60 8.86 -36.81
C ALA A 429 3.11 8.89 -36.39
N PHE A 430 2.71 9.62 -35.33
CA PHE A 430 1.33 9.62 -34.80
C PHE A 430 0.27 9.80 -35.90
N ASN A 431 0.39 10.88 -36.67
CA ASN A 431 -0.56 11.15 -37.74
C ASN A 431 -0.44 10.14 -38.89
N GLY A 432 0.77 9.64 -39.19
CA GLY A 432 0.95 8.64 -40.24
C GLY A 432 0.24 7.33 -39.89
N VAL A 433 0.46 6.84 -38.68
CA VAL A 433 -0.20 5.64 -38.14
C VAL A 433 -1.71 5.83 -38.05
N LEU A 434 -2.20 6.94 -37.48
CA LEU A 434 -3.63 7.21 -37.40
C LEU A 434 -4.26 7.33 -38.80
N ALA A 435 -3.59 7.99 -39.75
CA ALA A 435 -4.05 8.13 -41.13
C ALA A 435 -4.08 6.79 -41.90
N SER A 436 -3.20 5.85 -41.55
CA SER A 436 -3.18 4.51 -42.17
C SER A 436 -4.42 3.66 -41.86
N GLY A 437 -5.22 4.05 -40.86
CA GLY A 437 -6.34 3.26 -40.38
C GLY A 437 -5.98 2.28 -39.26
N ALA A 438 -4.73 2.27 -38.80
CA ALA A 438 -4.32 1.47 -37.66
C ALA A 438 -5.02 1.90 -36.37
N LEU A 439 -5.21 0.93 -35.46
CA LEU A 439 -5.57 1.24 -34.08
C LEU A 439 -4.32 1.79 -33.38
N MET A 440 -4.49 2.87 -32.63
CA MET A 440 -3.43 3.48 -31.84
C MET A 440 -3.86 3.59 -30.38
N THR A 441 -2.95 3.25 -29.48
CA THR A 441 -3.10 3.35 -28.03
C THR A 441 -1.96 4.17 -27.44
N ILE A 442 -2.12 4.60 -26.18
CA ILE A 442 -1.11 5.34 -25.45
C ILE A 442 -0.87 4.67 -24.09
N GLY A 443 0.40 4.45 -23.76
CA GLY A 443 0.84 3.99 -22.44
C GLY A 443 1.76 5.00 -21.75
N SER A 444 1.84 4.95 -20.43
CA SER A 444 2.78 5.79 -19.68
C SER A 444 4.18 5.18 -19.61
N ASP A 445 4.25 3.86 -19.78
CA ASP A 445 5.40 3.02 -19.48
C ASP A 445 5.96 3.34 -18.09
N TRP A 446 5.06 3.27 -17.09
CA TRP A 446 5.36 3.73 -15.73
C TRP A 446 6.36 2.81 -15.05
N MET A 447 7.60 3.28 -15.07
CA MET A 447 8.81 2.77 -14.44
C MET A 447 9.86 3.87 -14.49
N LEU A 448 10.02 4.48 -15.67
CA LEU A 448 10.90 5.63 -15.89
C LEU A 448 10.26 6.93 -15.37
N PRO A 449 9.05 7.36 -15.81
CA PRO A 449 8.47 8.61 -15.34
C PRO A 449 8.18 8.52 -13.84
N GLU A 450 8.26 9.64 -13.13
CA GLU A 450 7.98 9.68 -11.69
C GLU A 450 6.54 9.23 -11.36
N THR A 451 5.61 9.41 -12.30
CA THR A 451 4.19 9.11 -12.12
C THR A 451 3.60 8.52 -13.40
N PRO A 452 2.48 7.78 -13.34
CA PRO A 452 1.81 7.27 -14.54
C PRO A 452 0.94 8.35 -15.23
N SER A 453 1.14 9.64 -14.93
CA SER A 453 0.37 10.71 -15.55
C SER A 453 0.68 10.81 -17.04
N LEU A 454 -0.36 10.86 -17.86
CA LEU A 454 -0.24 11.06 -19.30
C LEU A 454 -0.47 12.52 -19.72
N PHE A 455 -1.05 13.35 -18.84
CA PHE A 455 -1.61 14.63 -19.25
C PHE A 455 -0.59 15.64 -19.77
N ASP A 456 0.57 15.81 -19.12
CA ASP A 456 1.56 16.79 -19.58
C ASP A 456 2.20 16.37 -20.91
N ALA A 457 2.48 15.08 -21.09
CA ALA A 457 2.96 14.54 -22.36
C ALA A 457 1.94 14.70 -23.49
N LEU A 458 0.65 14.51 -23.20
CA LEU A 458 -0.41 14.75 -24.16
C LEU A 458 -0.58 16.23 -24.52
N ALA A 459 -0.37 17.13 -23.56
CA ALA A 459 -0.39 18.56 -23.81
C ALA A 459 0.69 18.99 -24.81
N ALA A 460 1.83 18.30 -24.84
CA ALA A 460 2.92 18.57 -25.78
C ALA A 460 2.57 18.19 -27.23
N ILE A 461 1.66 17.23 -27.43
CA ILE A 461 1.32 16.70 -28.77
C ILE A 461 -0.07 17.09 -29.28
N VAL A 462 -0.97 17.56 -28.41
CA VAL A 462 -2.41 17.73 -28.72
C VAL A 462 -2.69 18.52 -30.01
N GLU A 463 -2.02 19.65 -30.23
CA GLU A 463 -2.24 20.49 -31.42
C GLU A 463 -1.74 19.86 -32.73
N ARG A 464 -0.90 18.83 -32.63
CA ARG A 464 -0.29 18.16 -33.78
C ARG A 464 -1.11 16.96 -34.25
N VAL A 465 -2.00 16.41 -33.43
CA VAL A 465 -2.81 15.22 -33.75
C VAL A 465 -4.05 15.59 -34.57
N ARG A 466 -4.26 14.93 -35.72
CA ARG A 466 -5.30 15.34 -36.71
C ARG A 466 -6.27 14.24 -37.16
N TYR A 467 -5.93 12.97 -37.00
CA TYR A 467 -6.69 11.83 -37.52
C TYR A 467 -7.30 11.03 -36.37
N LYS A 468 -8.57 10.63 -36.48
CA LYS A 468 -9.18 9.68 -35.52
C LYS A 468 -8.64 8.26 -35.76
N PRO A 469 -8.65 7.38 -34.73
CA PRO A 469 -8.43 5.95 -34.91
C PRO A 469 -9.27 5.39 -36.06
N GLY A 470 -8.65 4.57 -36.92
CA GLY A 470 -9.31 4.06 -38.13
C GLY A 470 -9.27 5.00 -39.35
N GLY A 471 -8.37 5.99 -39.40
CA GLY A 471 -8.04 6.73 -40.63
C GLY A 471 -9.00 7.87 -40.97
N ARG A 472 -9.97 8.18 -40.10
CA ARG A 472 -10.97 9.22 -40.37
C ARG A 472 -10.40 10.60 -40.09
N CYS A 473 -10.32 11.46 -41.11
CA CYS A 473 -10.04 12.89 -40.97
C CYS A 473 -11.14 13.69 -41.67
N ARG A 474 -11.82 14.56 -40.91
CA ARG A 474 -12.76 15.54 -41.46
C ARG A 474 -12.10 16.92 -41.52
N ARG A 475 -12.56 17.79 -42.42
CA ARG A 475 -12.19 19.22 -42.37
C ARG A 475 -12.58 19.80 -41.00
N LEU A 476 -11.80 20.72 -40.45
CA LEU A 476 -12.19 21.47 -39.24
C LEU A 476 -13.58 22.06 -39.46
N ALA A 477 -14.51 21.77 -38.54
CA ALA A 477 -15.78 22.47 -38.51
C ALA A 477 -15.52 23.97 -38.32
N LEU A 478 -16.42 24.81 -38.80
CA LEU A 478 -16.26 26.26 -38.68
C LEU A 478 -16.15 26.64 -37.19
N GLY A 479 -14.99 27.14 -36.76
CA GLY A 479 -14.70 27.50 -35.37
C GLY A 479 -14.02 26.41 -34.52
N GLU A 480 -13.82 25.19 -35.03
CA GLU A 480 -13.05 24.12 -34.36
C GLU A 480 -11.54 24.41 -34.43
N THR A 481 -10.86 24.40 -33.29
CA THR A 481 -9.39 24.57 -33.23
C THR A 481 -8.65 23.24 -33.35
N ALA A 482 -7.37 23.29 -33.71
CA ALA A 482 -6.51 22.10 -33.72
C ALA A 482 -6.39 21.47 -32.32
N MET A 483 -6.38 22.28 -31.27
CA MET A 483 -6.34 21.83 -29.87
C MET A 483 -7.60 21.05 -29.49
N GLN A 484 -8.80 21.55 -29.85
CA GLN A 484 -10.06 20.86 -29.60
C GLN A 484 -10.12 19.51 -30.34
N ARG A 485 -9.72 19.49 -31.61
CA ARG A 485 -9.63 18.25 -32.38
C ARG A 485 -8.70 17.23 -31.74
N GLY A 486 -7.50 17.68 -31.35
CA GLY A 486 -6.53 16.86 -30.67
C GLY A 486 -7.07 16.30 -29.36
N GLY A 487 -7.77 17.13 -28.57
CA GLY A 487 -8.45 16.73 -27.34
C GLY A 487 -9.45 15.60 -27.56
N GLU A 488 -10.34 15.75 -28.55
CA GLU A 488 -11.32 14.73 -28.94
C GLU A 488 -10.64 13.39 -29.27
N ILE A 489 -9.60 13.43 -30.10
CA ILE A 489 -8.84 12.24 -30.55
C ILE A 489 -8.11 11.59 -29.37
N LEU A 490 -7.40 12.37 -28.57
CA LEU A 490 -6.59 11.85 -27.46
C LEU A 490 -7.46 11.29 -26.34
N CYS A 491 -8.61 11.89 -26.02
CA CYS A 491 -9.57 11.29 -25.09
C CYS A 491 -10.05 9.91 -25.58
N ARG A 492 -10.29 9.74 -26.90
CA ARG A 492 -10.65 8.45 -27.50
C ARG A 492 -9.50 7.43 -27.43
N VAL A 493 -8.27 7.88 -27.70
CA VAL A 493 -7.07 7.04 -27.66
C VAL A 493 -6.76 6.56 -26.23
N LEU A 494 -6.92 7.42 -25.24
CA LEU A 494 -6.71 7.11 -23.81
C LEU A 494 -7.73 6.13 -23.21
N THR A 495 -8.88 5.95 -23.86
CA THR A 495 -10.01 5.21 -23.27
C THR A 495 -10.42 4.05 -24.17
N LEU A 496 -11.34 4.28 -25.10
CA LEU A 496 -11.92 3.23 -25.93
C LEU A 496 -10.90 2.55 -26.84
N SER A 497 -9.83 3.23 -27.30
CA SER A 497 -8.83 2.56 -28.15
C SER A 497 -8.04 1.52 -27.39
N GLY A 498 -7.71 1.80 -26.13
CA GLY A 498 -7.10 0.84 -25.22
C GLY A 498 -7.99 -0.37 -24.99
N ALA A 499 -9.27 -0.13 -24.72
CA ALA A 499 -10.27 -1.18 -24.59
C ALA A 499 -10.42 -2.02 -25.88
N GLU A 500 -10.35 -1.42 -27.06
CA GLU A 500 -10.38 -2.14 -28.35
C GLU A 500 -9.13 -2.99 -28.60
N ALA A 501 -7.94 -2.52 -28.18
CA ALA A 501 -6.69 -3.24 -28.36
C ALA A 501 -6.70 -4.59 -27.64
N VAL A 502 -7.32 -4.61 -26.45
CA VAL A 502 -7.42 -5.79 -25.58
C VAL A 502 -8.75 -6.55 -25.68
N GLY A 503 -9.65 -6.11 -26.56
CA GLY A 503 -10.96 -6.76 -26.81
C GLY A 503 -12.03 -6.50 -25.74
N ALA A 504 -11.88 -5.46 -24.91
CA ALA A 504 -12.78 -5.08 -23.82
C ALA A 504 -13.77 -3.94 -24.17
N GLN A 505 -13.80 -3.46 -25.41
CA GLN A 505 -14.60 -2.30 -25.86
C GLN A 505 -16.12 -2.46 -25.68
N HIS A 506 -16.61 -3.68 -25.53
CA HIS A 506 -18.03 -3.97 -25.26
C HIS A 506 -18.38 -3.84 -23.77
N ARG A 507 -17.37 -3.82 -22.88
CA ARG A 507 -17.51 -3.74 -21.42
C ARG A 507 -17.07 -2.38 -20.86
N THR A 508 -16.05 -1.75 -21.44
CA THR A 508 -15.44 -0.50 -20.92
C THR A 508 -14.94 0.40 -22.06
N GLY A 509 -14.35 1.56 -21.72
CA GLY A 509 -13.73 2.50 -22.65
C GLY A 509 -14.63 3.66 -23.10
N SER A 510 -15.93 3.58 -22.83
CA SER A 510 -16.91 4.64 -23.07
C SER A 510 -18.04 4.58 -22.02
N LEU A 511 -18.79 5.66 -21.86
CA LEU A 511 -19.95 5.74 -20.97
C LEU A 511 -21.23 5.52 -21.79
N GLU A 512 -21.67 4.27 -21.85
CA GLU A 512 -22.85 3.84 -22.61
C GLU A 512 -23.66 2.84 -21.79
N VAL A 513 -24.97 2.77 -22.06
CA VAL A 513 -25.85 1.77 -21.43
C VAL A 513 -25.28 0.36 -21.64
N GLY A 514 -25.21 -0.42 -20.56
CA GLY A 514 -24.68 -1.79 -20.55
C GLY A 514 -23.19 -1.92 -20.29
N LYS A 515 -22.42 -0.81 -20.30
CA LYS A 515 -20.98 -0.81 -19.97
C LYS A 515 -20.73 -0.57 -18.49
N MET A 516 -19.54 -0.94 -18.02
CA MET A 516 -19.09 -0.69 -16.65
C MET A 516 -18.84 0.80 -16.42
N ALA A 517 -19.26 1.29 -15.25
CA ALA A 517 -19.11 2.67 -14.83
C ALA A 517 -17.70 2.94 -14.29
N ASN A 518 -16.70 2.80 -15.17
CA ASN A 518 -15.32 3.23 -14.95
C ASN A 518 -15.16 4.65 -15.50
N PHE A 519 -15.09 5.66 -14.63
CA PHE A 519 -15.05 7.06 -15.05
C PHE A 519 -14.21 7.92 -14.11
N ILE A 520 -13.79 9.07 -14.63
CA ILE A 520 -13.03 10.07 -13.91
C ILE A 520 -13.74 11.41 -13.94
N VAL A 521 -13.59 12.18 -12.87
CA VAL A 521 -14.00 13.58 -12.78
C VAL A 521 -12.74 14.43 -12.81
N VAL A 522 -12.64 15.39 -13.73
CA VAL A 522 -11.42 16.20 -13.94
C VAL A 522 -11.74 17.68 -13.69
N ASP A 523 -10.74 18.43 -13.22
CA ASP A 523 -10.86 19.88 -12.95
C ASP A 523 -11.04 20.74 -14.20
N ARG A 524 -10.82 20.17 -15.40
CA ARG A 524 -10.95 20.84 -16.69
C ARG A 524 -11.41 19.89 -17.79
N ASP A 525 -11.87 20.49 -18.88
CA ASP A 525 -12.39 19.77 -20.03
C ASP A 525 -11.27 19.30 -20.97
N LEU A 526 -10.97 18.00 -20.93
CA LEU A 526 -9.93 17.38 -21.74
C LEU A 526 -10.33 17.22 -23.21
N SER A 527 -11.64 17.19 -23.52
CA SER A 527 -12.11 17.15 -24.91
C SER A 527 -11.72 18.40 -25.69
N GLN A 528 -11.46 19.50 -24.99
CA GLN A 528 -10.99 20.76 -25.57
C GLN A 528 -9.46 20.83 -25.71
N GLY A 529 -8.75 19.76 -25.33
CA GLY A 529 -7.29 19.68 -25.35
C GLY A 529 -6.59 20.29 -24.14
N ASN A 530 -7.32 20.61 -23.06
CA ASN A 530 -6.76 21.22 -21.85
C ASN A 530 -6.04 20.19 -20.95
N PHE A 531 -5.06 19.45 -21.48
CA PHE A 531 -4.34 18.44 -20.71
C PHE A 531 -3.33 19.05 -19.73
N LYS A 532 -2.65 20.14 -20.10
CA LYS A 532 -1.55 20.73 -19.31
C LYS A 532 -2.02 21.06 -17.89
N GLY A 533 -1.38 20.47 -16.89
CA GLY A 533 -1.70 20.67 -15.47
C GLY A 533 -3.11 20.24 -15.04
N ALA A 534 -3.81 19.41 -15.82
CA ALA A 534 -5.10 18.83 -15.46
C ALA A 534 -4.97 17.93 -14.22
N ASN A 535 -5.98 17.97 -13.35
CA ASN A 535 -6.02 17.13 -12.16
C ASN A 535 -7.29 16.28 -12.16
N VAL A 536 -7.11 14.98 -11.92
CA VAL A 536 -8.22 14.09 -11.61
C VAL A 536 -8.70 14.42 -10.19
N LEU A 537 -9.97 14.77 -10.07
CA LEU A 537 -10.63 15.08 -8.82
C LEU A 537 -11.21 13.83 -8.17
N GLU A 538 -11.71 12.90 -8.98
CA GLU A 538 -12.28 11.63 -8.52
C GLU A 538 -12.06 10.55 -9.57
N THR A 539 -11.83 9.32 -9.12
CA THR A 539 -11.82 8.13 -9.97
C THR A 539 -12.82 7.13 -9.42
N TRP A 540 -13.63 6.60 -10.33
CA TRP A 540 -14.67 5.65 -10.04
C TRP A 540 -14.42 4.38 -10.84
N PHE A 541 -14.41 3.23 -10.14
CA PHE A 541 -14.25 1.90 -10.71
C PHE A 541 -15.50 1.08 -10.42
N GLU A 542 -16.19 0.65 -11.47
CA GLU A 542 -17.46 -0.07 -11.43
C GLU A 542 -18.50 0.62 -10.54
N GLY A 543 -18.59 1.95 -10.61
CA GLY A 543 -19.52 2.74 -9.79
C GLY A 543 -19.07 2.96 -8.34
N ARG A 544 -17.89 2.48 -7.93
CA ARG A 544 -17.31 2.76 -6.61
C ARG A 544 -16.24 3.83 -6.71
N LYS A 545 -16.27 4.81 -5.82
CA LYS A 545 -15.21 5.81 -5.73
C LYS A 545 -13.94 5.17 -5.14
N VAL A 546 -12.90 5.09 -5.95
CA VAL A 546 -11.58 4.53 -5.58
C VAL A 546 -10.51 5.60 -5.34
N TYR A 547 -10.78 6.83 -5.79
CA TYR A 547 -9.94 7.99 -5.50
C TYR A 547 -10.77 9.26 -5.36
N GLN A 548 -10.34 10.14 -4.47
CA GLN A 548 -10.82 11.50 -4.35
C GLN A 548 -9.66 12.42 -3.99
N ALA A 549 -9.45 13.47 -4.79
CA ALA A 549 -8.51 14.53 -4.46
C ALA A 549 -9.00 15.25 -3.20
N THR A 550 -8.18 15.27 -2.16
CA THR A 550 -8.35 16.18 -1.02
C THR A 550 -8.06 17.59 -1.52
N MET A 551 -9.05 18.49 -1.41
CA MET A 551 -8.82 19.91 -1.76
C MET A 551 -7.79 20.49 -0.78
N SER A 552 -6.57 20.68 -1.29
CA SER A 552 -5.45 21.43 -0.69
C SER A 552 -5.00 21.02 0.72
N SER A 553 -4.01 20.12 0.79
CA SER A 553 -2.86 20.20 1.73
C SER A 553 -1.77 19.14 1.43
N ASN A 554 -1.17 19.17 0.24
CA ASN A 554 -0.18 18.14 -0.16
C ASN A 554 1.10 18.12 0.72
N THR A 555 1.37 19.18 1.48
CA THR A 555 2.43 19.20 2.52
C THR A 555 1.97 18.55 3.82
N HIS A 556 0.69 18.64 4.16
CA HIS A 556 0.17 18.15 5.45
C HIS A 556 0.16 16.62 5.53
N ASN A 557 -0.32 15.94 4.48
CA ASN A 557 -0.34 14.48 4.43
C ASN A 557 1.05 13.84 4.45
N VAL A 558 2.05 14.45 3.78
CA VAL A 558 3.43 13.94 3.81
C VAL A 558 4.03 14.09 5.21
N HIS A 559 3.85 15.24 5.86
CA HIS A 559 4.32 15.45 7.22
C HIS A 559 3.63 14.53 8.25
N LEU A 560 2.36 14.17 8.02
CA LEU A 560 1.64 13.24 8.89
C LEU A 560 2.12 11.80 8.72
N LEU A 561 2.36 11.35 7.49
CA LEU A 561 2.96 10.05 7.22
C LEU A 561 4.38 9.96 7.78
N GLU A 562 5.19 11.01 7.56
CA GLU A 562 6.52 11.13 8.19
C GLU A 562 6.42 11.07 9.71
N PHE A 563 5.42 11.73 10.31
CA PHE A 563 5.18 11.69 11.75
C PHE A 563 4.86 10.27 12.24
N VAL A 564 3.83 9.62 11.70
CA VAL A 564 3.41 8.27 12.13
C VAL A 564 4.49 7.21 11.86
N ALA A 565 5.35 7.42 10.86
CA ALA A 565 6.48 6.53 10.56
C ALA A 565 7.70 6.70 11.50
N GLN A 566 7.69 7.66 12.43
CA GLN A 566 8.84 7.91 13.29
C GLN A 566 9.18 6.70 14.16
N LYS A 567 10.47 6.36 14.22
CA LYS A 567 11.02 5.16 14.90
C LYS A 567 10.49 4.94 16.32
N ARG A 568 10.16 6.01 17.04
CA ARG A 568 9.63 5.94 18.41
C ARG A 568 8.29 5.21 18.53
N PHE A 569 7.53 5.08 17.44
CA PHE A 569 6.28 4.31 17.39
C PHE A 569 6.48 2.86 16.94
N HIS A 570 7.69 2.49 16.49
CA HIS A 570 7.97 1.23 15.79
C HIS A 570 9.19 0.49 16.37
N GLN A 571 9.46 0.63 17.67
CA GLN A 571 10.60 -0.03 18.30
C GLN A 571 10.35 -1.54 18.42
N ARG A 572 11.44 -2.32 18.39
CA ARG A 572 11.39 -3.77 18.48
C ARG A 572 12.57 -4.33 19.27
N ILE A 573 12.31 -5.35 20.09
CA ILE A 573 13.33 -6.26 20.63
C ILE A 573 12.97 -7.72 20.30
N VAL A 574 13.94 -8.62 20.41
CA VAL A 574 13.72 -10.07 20.26
C VAL A 574 14.19 -10.77 21.53
N LEU A 575 13.26 -11.39 22.25
CA LEU A 575 13.55 -12.21 23.41
C LEU A 575 14.06 -13.59 22.95
N PRO A 576 15.03 -14.18 23.67
CA PRO A 576 15.50 -15.53 23.39
C PRO A 576 14.38 -16.56 23.61
N ALA A 577 14.56 -17.76 23.06
CA ALA A 577 13.66 -18.88 23.34
C ALA A 577 13.84 -19.35 24.79
N THR A 578 12.74 -19.82 25.40
CA THR A 578 12.73 -20.40 26.74
C THR A 578 12.13 -21.81 26.70
N ALA A 579 12.05 -22.49 27.84
CA ALA A 579 11.34 -23.77 27.95
C ALA A 579 9.81 -23.65 27.74
N HIS A 580 9.27 -22.43 27.67
CA HIS A 580 7.83 -22.16 27.64
C HIS A 580 7.35 -21.48 26.34
N HIS A 581 8.24 -20.92 25.53
CA HIS A 581 7.95 -20.34 24.22
C HIS A 581 9.22 -20.25 23.36
N GLY A 582 9.06 -20.19 22.03
CA GLY A 582 10.15 -19.90 21.09
C GLY A 582 10.64 -18.44 21.19
N ARG A 583 11.60 -18.04 20.35
CA ARG A 583 12.05 -16.62 20.30
C ARG A 583 10.87 -15.69 20.04
N LEU A 584 10.78 -14.60 20.81
CA LEU A 584 9.64 -13.67 20.74
C LEU A 584 10.08 -12.30 20.21
N ALA A 585 9.48 -11.83 19.13
CA ALA A 585 9.60 -10.43 18.73
C ALA A 585 8.56 -9.60 19.48
N VAL A 586 9.04 -8.58 20.19
CA VAL A 586 8.23 -7.64 20.97
C VAL A 586 8.33 -6.27 20.33
N THR A 587 7.20 -5.66 20.03
CA THR A 587 7.09 -4.30 19.50
C THR A 587 6.55 -3.36 20.58
N TYR A 588 7.06 -2.13 20.60
CA TYR A 588 6.66 -1.12 21.58
C TYR A 588 6.85 0.30 21.06
N ALA A 589 6.13 1.25 21.67
CA ALA A 589 6.30 2.68 21.48
C ALA A 589 6.98 3.29 22.72
N ASP A 590 7.89 4.24 22.49
CA ASP A 590 8.65 4.98 23.51
C ASP A 590 8.56 6.48 23.20
N ILE A 591 7.56 7.15 23.77
CA ILE A 591 7.21 8.54 23.45
C ILE A 591 7.49 9.50 24.61
N GLY A 592 7.64 10.78 24.30
CA GLY A 592 8.02 11.82 25.26
C GLY A 592 9.53 11.87 25.56
N PRO A 593 9.97 12.81 26.41
CA PRO A 593 11.38 12.99 26.71
C PRO A 593 11.93 11.86 27.59
N ARG A 594 13.20 11.51 27.39
CA ARG A 594 13.91 10.51 28.22
C ARG A 594 14.50 11.11 29.50
N THR A 595 14.87 12.38 29.43
CA THR A 595 15.41 13.16 30.54
C THR A 595 14.64 14.47 30.64
N THR A 596 14.37 14.92 31.86
CA THR A 596 13.86 16.26 32.14
C THR A 596 14.92 17.32 31.83
N LYS A 597 14.52 18.60 31.83
CA LYS A 597 15.42 19.74 31.52
C LYS A 597 16.62 19.87 32.47
N ASP A 598 16.52 19.35 33.68
CA ASP A 598 17.59 19.31 34.68
C ASP A 598 18.50 18.08 34.57
N GLY A 599 18.26 17.21 33.57
CA GLY A 599 19.05 16.01 33.30
C GLY A 599 18.66 14.78 34.11
N SER A 600 17.62 14.85 34.96
CA SER A 600 17.11 13.68 35.69
C SER A 600 16.23 12.77 34.80
N PRO A 601 16.07 11.48 35.14
CA PRO A 601 15.19 10.58 34.38
C PRO A 601 13.74 11.05 34.41
N THR A 602 13.09 11.08 33.26
CA THR A 602 11.69 11.51 33.15
C THR A 602 10.73 10.51 33.82
N PRO A 603 9.72 10.97 34.58
CA PRO A 603 8.65 10.12 35.08
C PRO A 603 8.06 9.25 33.96
N THR A 604 8.08 7.93 34.15
CA THR A 604 7.71 6.98 33.10
C THR A 604 6.39 6.28 33.42
N MET A 605 5.48 6.31 32.46
CA MET A 605 4.17 5.65 32.53
C MET A 605 4.14 4.45 31.59
N LEU A 606 3.63 3.32 32.08
CA LEU A 606 3.42 2.12 31.27
C LEU A 606 1.95 2.04 30.87
N LEU A 607 1.65 2.26 29.59
CA LEU A 607 0.30 2.24 29.04
C LEU A 607 -0.09 0.82 28.63
N ILE A 608 -1.08 0.27 29.34
CA ILE A 608 -1.63 -1.08 29.18
C ILE A 608 -3.03 -0.98 28.58
N GLN A 609 -3.13 -1.25 27.29
CA GLN A 609 -4.32 -0.88 26.52
C GLN A 609 -5.49 -1.86 26.66
N GLY A 610 -6.69 -1.42 26.27
CA GLY A 610 -7.89 -2.25 26.17
C GLY A 610 -7.80 -3.32 25.08
N MET A 611 -8.88 -4.07 24.86
CA MET A 611 -8.90 -5.17 23.89
C MET A 611 -8.47 -4.69 22.50
N ALA A 612 -7.58 -5.43 21.83
CA ALA A 612 -6.98 -5.07 20.54
C ALA A 612 -6.16 -3.77 20.52
N GLY A 613 -5.73 -3.28 21.67
CA GLY A 613 -4.85 -2.12 21.78
C GLY A 613 -3.46 -2.37 21.17
N SER A 614 -2.99 -1.40 20.39
CA SER A 614 -1.68 -1.39 19.72
C SER A 614 -0.85 -0.20 20.16
N ARG A 615 0.47 -0.36 20.24
CA ARG A 615 1.46 0.69 20.50
C ARG A 615 1.26 1.93 19.61
N LEU A 616 0.69 1.79 18.42
CA LEU A 616 0.48 2.88 17.47
C LEU A 616 -0.52 3.94 17.96
N TRP A 617 -1.37 3.61 18.93
CA TRP A 617 -2.20 4.60 19.64
C TRP A 617 -1.38 5.67 20.39
N CYS A 618 -0.09 5.44 20.59
CA CYS A 618 0.83 6.44 21.12
C CYS A 618 1.09 7.63 20.17
N CYS A 619 0.82 7.51 18.87
CA CYS A 619 1.04 8.63 17.93
C CYS A 619 0.23 9.87 18.33
N GLN A 620 -1.04 9.67 18.71
CA GLN A 620 -1.91 10.74 19.20
C GLN A 620 -1.44 11.34 20.54
N LYS A 621 -0.73 10.55 21.35
CA LYS A 621 -0.31 10.90 22.72
C LYS A 621 1.09 11.52 22.78
N ASP A 622 1.85 11.48 21.70
CA ASP A 622 3.24 11.90 21.67
C ASP A 622 3.43 13.40 21.94
N HIS A 623 2.64 14.24 21.29
CA HIS A 623 2.68 15.69 21.53
C HIS A 623 2.41 16.00 23.02
N LEU A 624 1.43 15.29 23.59
CA LEU A 624 1.05 15.45 24.99
C LEU A 624 2.15 14.99 25.95
N ALA A 625 2.76 13.84 25.70
CA ALA A 625 3.87 13.32 26.49
C ALA A 625 5.04 14.33 26.52
N ASN A 626 5.36 14.92 25.37
CA ASN A 626 6.38 15.97 25.27
C ASN A 626 6.01 17.24 26.04
N LYS A 627 4.76 17.73 25.90
CA LYS A 627 4.28 18.94 26.57
C LYS A 627 4.24 18.79 28.10
N LEU A 628 3.80 17.63 28.58
CA LEU A 628 3.77 17.34 30.01
C LEU A 628 5.13 16.92 30.53
N GLU A 629 6.16 16.76 29.70
CA GLU A 629 7.47 16.23 30.10
C GLU A 629 7.34 14.91 30.87
N VAL A 630 6.55 13.98 30.32
CA VAL A 630 6.40 12.62 30.82
C VAL A 630 6.79 11.63 29.73
N ARG A 631 7.37 10.50 30.12
CA ARG A 631 7.72 9.43 29.20
C ARG A 631 6.61 8.38 29.22
N MET A 632 6.15 7.93 28.07
CA MET A 632 5.15 6.87 28.00
C MET A 632 5.67 5.69 27.18
N ILE A 633 5.54 4.50 27.76
CA ILE A 633 5.88 3.24 27.11
C ILE A 633 4.58 2.49 26.86
N SER A 634 4.33 2.04 25.63
CA SER A 634 3.24 1.11 25.34
C SER A 634 3.78 -0.08 24.58
N ILE A 635 3.49 -1.28 25.07
CA ILE A 635 4.06 -2.52 24.55
C ILE A 635 2.91 -3.33 23.96
N ASP A 636 3.09 -3.82 22.74
CA ASP A 636 2.11 -4.71 22.13
C ASP A 636 2.07 -6.03 22.92
N ARG A 637 0.87 -6.52 23.17
CA ARG A 637 0.71 -7.87 23.76
C ARG A 637 1.24 -8.92 22.80
N TYR A 638 1.66 -10.06 23.33
CA TYR A 638 2.16 -11.20 22.54
C TYR A 638 1.26 -11.57 21.35
N SER A 639 -0.05 -11.49 21.55
CA SER A 639 -1.07 -11.78 20.55
C SER A 639 -1.16 -10.76 19.41
N LEU A 640 -0.54 -9.59 19.56
CA LEU A 640 -0.52 -8.48 18.60
C LEU A 640 0.91 -8.08 18.19
N SER A 641 1.93 -8.55 18.92
CA SER A 641 3.32 -8.38 18.52
C SER A 641 3.59 -9.23 17.29
N LEU A 642 4.59 -8.85 16.49
CA LEU A 642 5.09 -9.59 15.33
C LEU A 642 5.70 -10.96 15.72
N SER A 643 4.97 -11.77 16.48
CA SER A 643 5.21 -13.18 16.63
C SER A 643 5.37 -13.78 15.23
N LEU A 644 6.42 -14.59 15.09
CA LEU A 644 6.79 -15.34 13.89
C LEU A 644 5.75 -16.46 13.59
N SER A 645 4.47 -16.19 13.79
CA SER A 645 3.39 -17.16 13.74
C SER A 645 2.49 -16.91 12.53
N SER A 646 3.00 -17.30 11.36
CA SER A 646 2.24 -18.00 10.30
C SER A 646 2.99 -18.05 8.96
N TRP A 647 3.93 -17.13 8.72
CA TRP A 647 4.57 -16.98 7.40
C TRP A 647 6.02 -17.46 7.31
N MET A 648 6.71 -17.67 8.44
CA MET A 648 8.01 -18.36 8.45
C MET A 648 7.81 -19.85 8.72
N LYS A 649 7.38 -20.58 7.69
CA LYS A 649 7.53 -22.05 7.69
C LYS A 649 9.02 -22.41 7.79
N ALA A 650 9.29 -23.61 8.32
CA ALA A 650 10.58 -24.18 8.70
C ALA A 650 11.71 -24.11 7.65
N ASP A 651 11.41 -23.71 6.42
CA ASP A 651 12.31 -23.73 5.27
C ASP A 651 13.44 -22.68 5.36
N ILE A 652 13.30 -21.63 6.18
CA ILE A 652 14.30 -20.55 6.31
C ILE A 652 15.21 -20.73 7.55
N LEU A 653 14.70 -21.36 8.63
CA LEU A 653 15.40 -21.42 9.92
C LEU A 653 16.14 -22.75 10.15
N GLY A 654 15.97 -23.73 9.26
CA GLY A 654 16.50 -25.07 9.42
C GLY A 654 15.72 -25.90 10.46
N PRO A 655 15.72 -27.23 10.34
CA PRO A 655 14.86 -28.11 11.14
C PRO A 655 15.17 -28.10 12.65
N GLU A 656 16.34 -27.62 13.07
CA GLU A 656 16.73 -27.56 14.49
C GLU A 656 16.14 -26.35 15.25
N LEU A 657 15.71 -25.29 14.55
CA LEU A 657 15.10 -24.09 15.14
C LEU A 657 13.56 -24.08 15.05
N ALA A 658 12.97 -25.04 14.34
CA ALA A 658 11.53 -25.16 14.10
C ALA A 658 10.78 -25.92 15.21
N VAL A 659 11.24 -25.85 16.47
CA VAL A 659 10.45 -26.32 17.61
C VAL A 659 9.54 -25.19 18.05
N GLN A 660 8.39 -25.04 17.38
CA GLN A 660 7.25 -24.30 17.92
C GLN A 660 6.71 -25.08 19.13
N LEU A 661 7.14 -24.72 20.34
CA LEU A 661 6.35 -25.04 21.53
C LEU A 661 5.01 -24.30 21.39
N PRO A 662 3.86 -24.99 21.50
CA PRO A 662 2.56 -24.37 21.31
C PRO A 662 2.34 -23.27 22.35
N PHE A 663 1.88 -22.11 21.90
CA PHE A 663 1.42 -21.05 22.78
C PHE A 663 0.18 -21.53 23.55
N HIS A 664 0.26 -21.49 24.88
CA HIS A 664 -0.84 -21.84 25.75
C HIS A 664 -1.47 -20.58 26.32
N LEU A 665 -2.74 -20.31 25.97
CA LEU A 665 -3.50 -19.15 26.44
C LEU A 665 -3.51 -19.02 27.96
N ASP A 666 -3.45 -20.13 28.68
CA ASP A 666 -3.39 -20.17 30.15
C ASP A 666 -2.12 -19.52 30.74
N ASN A 667 -1.10 -19.24 29.91
CA ASN A 667 0.13 -18.56 30.31
C ASN A 667 0.26 -17.13 29.74
N GLU A 668 -0.78 -16.59 29.10
CA GLU A 668 -0.72 -15.27 28.43
C GLU A 668 -0.24 -14.15 29.35
N SER A 669 -0.76 -14.08 30.58
CA SER A 669 -0.33 -13.07 31.55
C SER A 669 1.14 -13.20 31.94
N LYS A 670 1.71 -14.41 31.97
CA LYS A 670 3.14 -14.63 32.25
C LYS A 670 4.02 -14.15 31.10
N TYR A 671 3.64 -14.48 29.87
CA TYR A 671 4.37 -14.00 28.68
C TYR A 671 4.34 -12.48 28.58
N TRP A 672 3.20 -11.86 28.93
CA TRP A 672 3.09 -10.41 29.04
C TRP A 672 4.05 -9.85 30.10
N LEU A 673 4.10 -10.44 31.30
CA LEU A 673 5.00 -9.99 32.35
C LEU A 673 6.46 -10.07 31.92
N GLU A 674 6.89 -11.18 31.32
CA GLU A 674 8.23 -11.35 30.76
C GLU A 674 8.55 -10.26 29.73
N THR A 675 7.60 -9.99 28.83
CA THR A 675 7.70 -8.97 27.79
C THR A 675 7.89 -7.57 28.37
N VAL A 676 7.05 -7.17 29.34
CA VAL A 676 7.17 -5.88 30.04
C VAL A 676 8.54 -5.75 30.70
N SER A 677 8.97 -6.81 31.39
CA SER A 677 10.25 -6.85 32.10
C SER A 677 11.42 -6.58 31.16
N ALA A 678 11.46 -7.29 30.04
CA ALA A 678 12.55 -7.22 29.09
C ALA A 678 12.60 -5.87 28.36
N VAL A 679 11.44 -5.28 28.04
CA VAL A 679 11.40 -3.93 27.42
C VAL A 679 11.89 -2.88 28.40
N LEU A 680 11.43 -2.90 29.67
CA LEU A 680 11.87 -1.92 30.66
C LEU A 680 13.35 -2.06 30.98
N GLU A 681 13.88 -3.28 31.09
CA GLU A 681 15.32 -3.53 31.25
C GLU A 681 16.12 -3.03 30.04
N HIS A 682 15.67 -3.35 28.82
CA HIS A 682 16.30 -2.87 27.58
C HIS A 682 16.36 -1.34 27.50
N LEU A 683 15.32 -0.66 28.01
CA LEU A 683 15.25 0.80 28.05
C LEU A 683 15.91 1.42 29.30
N SER A 684 16.50 0.59 30.17
CA SER A 684 17.08 1.00 31.47
C SER A 684 16.09 1.76 32.36
N ILE A 685 14.81 1.38 32.32
CA ILE A 685 13.73 1.95 33.14
C ILE A 685 13.54 1.08 34.38
N LYS A 686 13.81 1.65 35.55
CA LYS A 686 13.71 0.93 36.83
C LYS A 686 12.29 0.92 37.39
N HIS A 687 11.60 2.06 37.33
CA HIS A 687 10.27 2.24 37.92
C HIS A 687 9.30 2.88 36.92
N VAL A 688 8.05 2.43 36.95
CA VAL A 688 6.95 2.95 36.12
C VAL A 688 5.68 3.14 36.95
N VAL A 689 4.81 4.02 36.49
CA VAL A 689 3.40 4.04 36.90
C VAL A 689 2.57 3.31 35.83
N PRO A 690 2.05 2.11 36.11
CA PRO A 690 1.19 1.42 35.16
C PRO A 690 -0.20 2.06 35.11
N ILE A 691 -0.67 2.29 33.88
CA ILE A 691 -1.99 2.86 33.56
C ILE A 691 -2.67 1.89 32.62
N SER A 692 -3.84 1.38 33.00
CA SER A 692 -4.60 0.46 32.17
C SER A 692 -5.90 1.07 31.67
N HIS A 693 -6.39 0.57 30.53
CA HIS A 693 -7.74 0.84 30.05
C HIS A 693 -8.48 -0.45 29.73
N SER A 694 -9.77 -0.52 30.10
CA SER A 694 -10.65 -1.62 29.74
C SER A 694 -10.00 -2.98 30.04
N ALA A 695 -9.94 -3.92 29.08
CA ALA A 695 -9.33 -5.23 29.23
C ALA A 695 -7.85 -5.23 29.68
N GLY A 696 -7.13 -4.12 29.53
CA GLY A 696 -5.81 -3.89 30.13
C GLY A 696 -5.77 -4.12 31.65
N THR A 697 -6.93 -4.04 32.30
CA THR A 697 -7.16 -4.38 33.72
C THR A 697 -6.64 -5.78 34.08
N ILE A 698 -6.81 -6.77 33.20
CA ILE A 698 -6.34 -8.14 33.49
C ILE A 698 -4.83 -8.16 33.67
N TYR A 699 -4.13 -7.45 32.80
CA TYR A 699 -2.67 -7.43 32.73
C TYR A 699 -2.05 -6.56 33.83
N ILE A 700 -2.62 -5.38 34.13
CA ILE A 700 -2.12 -4.54 35.22
C ILE A 700 -2.27 -5.25 36.57
N LEU A 701 -3.37 -5.96 36.82
CA LEU A 701 -3.58 -6.66 38.09
C LEU A 701 -2.57 -7.80 38.28
N ASN A 702 -2.24 -8.54 37.21
CA ASN A 702 -1.16 -9.53 37.24
C ASN A 702 0.21 -8.85 37.47
N LEU A 703 0.46 -7.67 36.88
CA LEU A 703 1.67 -6.89 37.10
C LEU A 703 1.82 -6.46 38.56
N LEU A 704 0.77 -5.94 39.17
CA LEU A 704 0.81 -5.52 40.59
C LEU A 704 1.10 -6.68 41.53
N MET A 705 0.59 -7.89 41.24
CA MET A 705 0.85 -9.06 42.06
C MET A 705 2.28 -9.58 41.92
N HIS A 706 2.80 -9.62 40.69
CA HIS A 706 4.02 -10.35 40.38
C HIS A 706 5.25 -9.46 40.25
N ARG A 707 5.06 -8.17 39.97
CA ARG A 707 6.13 -7.22 39.65
C ARG A 707 5.99 -5.89 40.41
N ARG A 708 5.75 -6.01 41.71
CA ARG A 708 5.69 -4.87 42.64
C ARG A 708 7.00 -4.04 42.66
N ASP A 709 8.12 -4.66 42.31
CA ASP A 709 9.45 -4.05 42.16
C ASP A 709 9.52 -3.01 41.03
N LEU A 710 8.64 -3.10 40.03
CA LEU A 710 8.56 -2.12 38.94
C LEU A 710 7.87 -0.81 39.35
N LEU A 711 7.23 -0.75 40.52
CA LEU A 711 6.60 0.47 41.01
C LEU A 711 7.61 1.28 41.84
N CYS A 712 7.43 2.60 41.88
CA CYS A 712 8.27 3.47 42.71
C CYS A 712 8.09 3.13 44.20
N PRO A 713 9.16 2.85 44.96
CA PRO A 713 9.11 2.65 46.41
C PRO A 713 8.45 3.77 47.20
N LYS A 714 8.66 5.02 46.78
CA LYS A 714 8.20 6.23 47.47
C LYS A 714 6.73 6.54 47.18
N THR A 715 6.28 6.20 45.97
CA THR A 715 4.95 6.53 45.46
C THR A 715 4.42 5.36 44.62
N PRO A 716 4.17 4.19 45.23
CA PRO A 716 3.70 3.03 44.49
C PRO A 716 2.25 3.25 44.06
N MET A 717 2.04 3.48 42.77
CA MET A 717 0.75 3.88 42.22
C MET A 717 0.40 3.12 40.95
N ALA A 718 -0.89 2.82 40.78
CA ALA A 718 -1.46 2.24 39.57
C ALA A 718 -2.82 2.87 39.25
N VAL A 719 -3.09 3.09 37.96
CA VAL A 719 -4.34 3.71 37.49
C VAL A 719 -5.11 2.76 36.58
N LEU A 720 -6.40 2.57 36.88
CA LEU A 720 -7.32 1.72 36.12
C LEU A 720 -8.42 2.59 35.50
N MET A 721 -8.43 2.70 34.18
CA MET A 721 -9.42 3.48 33.44
C MET A 721 -10.49 2.56 32.87
N ALA A 722 -11.74 2.82 33.20
CA ALA A 722 -12.89 1.97 32.87
C ALA A 722 -12.59 0.46 33.11
N PRO A 723 -12.25 0.07 34.36
CA PRO A 723 -11.69 -1.24 34.64
C PRO A 723 -12.59 -2.39 34.19
N TRP A 724 -12.00 -3.37 33.50
CA TRP A 724 -12.72 -4.55 33.01
C TRP A 724 -13.17 -5.44 34.16
N VAL A 725 -14.44 -5.86 34.09
CA VAL A 725 -15.02 -6.86 34.98
C VAL A 725 -15.53 -8.03 34.17
N GLU A 726 -15.61 -9.21 34.78
CA GLU A 726 -16.18 -10.37 34.09
C GLU A 726 -17.60 -10.01 33.63
N PRO A 727 -17.97 -10.26 32.35
CA PRO A 727 -19.20 -9.67 31.83
C PRO A 727 -20.46 -10.07 32.60
N LYS A 728 -20.48 -11.23 33.29
CA LYS A 728 -21.60 -11.61 34.19
C LYS A 728 -21.94 -10.55 35.26
N HIS A 729 -21.00 -9.66 35.60
CA HIS A 729 -21.16 -8.60 36.58
C HIS A 729 -21.54 -7.24 35.97
N SER A 730 -21.41 -7.03 34.65
CA SER A 730 -21.76 -5.76 34.00
C SER A 730 -23.24 -5.64 33.62
N GLU A 731 -23.93 -6.77 33.44
CA GLU A 731 -25.32 -6.86 32.93
C GLU A 731 -25.58 -6.17 31.57
N ILE A 732 -24.53 -5.78 30.85
CA ILE A 732 -24.65 -5.25 29.49
C ILE A 732 -25.05 -6.38 28.54
N LEU A 733 -26.21 -6.24 27.88
CA LEU A 733 -26.83 -7.29 27.07
C LEU A 733 -25.93 -7.78 25.93
N SER A 734 -25.26 -6.87 25.22
CA SER A 734 -24.34 -7.21 24.12
C SER A 734 -23.18 -8.09 24.60
N LEU A 735 -22.62 -7.81 25.78
CA LEU A 735 -21.54 -8.61 26.35
C LEU A 735 -22.00 -9.95 26.93
N GLN A 736 -23.22 -10.04 27.48
CA GLN A 736 -23.82 -11.34 27.82
C GLN A 736 -23.99 -12.22 26.58
N MET A 737 -24.44 -11.62 25.48
CA MET A 737 -24.55 -12.33 24.20
C MET A 737 -23.18 -12.75 23.65
N ALA A 738 -22.16 -11.90 23.78
CA ALA A 738 -20.80 -12.23 23.35
C ALA A 738 -20.24 -13.49 24.07
N ARG A 739 -20.61 -13.69 25.35
CA ARG A 739 -20.27 -14.91 26.10
C ARG A 739 -20.90 -16.17 25.52
N MET A 740 -22.02 -16.07 24.82
CA MET A 740 -22.70 -17.21 24.19
C MET A 740 -22.10 -17.59 22.83
N ILE A 741 -21.22 -16.76 22.25
CA ILE A 741 -20.55 -17.05 20.98
C ILE A 741 -19.65 -18.29 21.10
N PRO A 742 -19.78 -19.32 20.24
CA PRO A 742 -18.89 -20.47 20.23
C PRO A 742 -17.44 -20.09 19.94
N THR A 743 -16.47 -20.72 20.62
CA THR A 743 -15.04 -20.47 20.44
C THR A 743 -14.56 -20.64 18.99
N GLY A 744 -15.19 -21.53 18.22
CA GLY A 744 -14.89 -21.69 16.78
C GLY A 744 -15.17 -20.45 15.93
N VAL A 745 -16.17 -19.64 16.29
CA VAL A 745 -16.49 -18.37 15.61
C VAL A 745 -15.46 -17.29 15.98
N LEU A 746 -14.98 -17.30 17.23
CA LEU A 746 -13.94 -16.38 17.70
C LEU A 746 -12.57 -16.60 17.04
N LYS A 747 -12.32 -17.78 16.46
CA LYS A 747 -11.09 -18.06 15.67
C LYS A 747 -11.01 -17.27 14.36
N GLN A 748 -12.08 -16.58 13.95
CA GLN A 748 -12.11 -15.71 12.77
C GLN A 748 -12.35 -14.24 13.14
N TRP A 749 -12.24 -13.90 14.43
CA TRP A 749 -12.60 -12.58 14.96
C TRP A 749 -11.79 -11.44 14.34
N ASN A 750 -10.50 -11.65 14.10
CA ASN A 750 -9.60 -10.71 13.44
C ASN A 750 -10.09 -10.32 12.03
N LYS A 751 -10.68 -11.27 11.29
CA LYS A 751 -11.27 -11.00 9.96
C LYS A 751 -12.55 -10.17 10.07
N VAL A 752 -13.38 -10.45 11.08
CA VAL A 752 -14.61 -9.66 11.35
C VAL A 752 -14.23 -8.23 11.74
N MET A 753 -13.28 -8.07 12.66
CA MET A 753 -12.78 -6.76 13.10
C MET A 753 -12.16 -5.97 11.95
N LYS A 754 -11.29 -6.61 11.16
CA LYS A 754 -10.69 -5.98 9.97
C LYS A 754 -11.77 -5.54 8.98
N PHE A 755 -12.79 -6.36 8.74
CA PHE A 755 -13.92 -6.00 7.88
C PHE A 755 -14.73 -4.82 8.42
N VAL A 756 -15.14 -4.85 9.69
CA VAL A 756 -15.95 -3.77 10.29
C VAL A 756 -15.18 -2.45 10.31
N VAL A 757 -13.92 -2.45 10.75
CA VAL A 757 -13.14 -1.21 10.89
C VAL A 757 -12.73 -0.63 9.53
N THR A 758 -12.35 -1.46 8.56
CA THR A 758 -11.90 -0.96 7.25
C THR A 758 -13.03 -0.66 6.27
N LYS A 759 -14.25 -1.18 6.49
CA LYS A 759 -15.37 -1.03 5.54
C LYS A 759 -16.60 -0.30 6.09
N ALA A 760 -16.77 -0.14 7.41
CA ALA A 760 -18.04 0.37 7.96
C ALA A 760 -18.04 1.86 8.40
N VAL A 761 -17.03 2.43 9.07
CA VAL A 761 -16.97 3.87 9.43
C VAL A 761 -15.51 4.28 9.78
N PRO A 762 -14.96 5.45 9.33
CA PRO A 762 -13.57 5.83 9.63
C PRO A 762 -13.32 6.40 11.04
N SER A 763 -14.35 6.81 11.79
CA SER A 763 -14.18 7.58 13.03
C SER A 763 -14.65 6.87 14.31
N LEU A 764 -14.60 5.53 14.37
CA LEU A 764 -15.14 4.77 15.50
C LEU A 764 -14.21 3.63 15.92
N CYS A 765 -13.26 3.93 16.80
CA CYS A 765 -12.53 2.93 17.57
C CYS A 765 -13.18 2.68 18.93
N SER A 766 -14.47 2.34 18.94
CA SER A 766 -15.14 1.88 20.15
C SER A 766 -15.18 0.36 20.21
N SER A 767 -14.74 -0.21 21.33
CA SER A 767 -14.94 -1.62 21.66
C SER A 767 -16.44 -1.95 21.87
N VAL A 768 -17.25 -0.94 22.20
CA VAL A 768 -18.71 -1.02 22.43
C VAL A 768 -19.50 -1.25 21.14
N GLU A 769 -19.27 -0.49 20.07
CA GLU A 769 -20.12 -0.57 18.85
C GLU A 769 -19.81 -1.81 18.03
N VAL A 770 -18.56 -2.29 18.05
CA VAL A 770 -18.19 -3.53 17.37
C VAL A 770 -18.85 -4.74 18.03
N LEU A 771 -18.92 -4.77 19.37
CA LEU A 771 -19.67 -5.80 20.08
C LEU A 771 -21.20 -5.64 19.94
N ALA A 772 -21.70 -4.40 19.82
CA ALA A 772 -23.11 -4.12 19.57
C ALA A 772 -23.57 -4.59 18.17
N SER A 773 -22.68 -4.59 17.17
CA SER A 773 -22.97 -5.08 15.81
C SER A 773 -23.37 -6.57 15.74
N MET A 774 -23.11 -7.33 16.81
CA MET A 774 -23.43 -8.76 16.91
C MET A 774 -24.82 -9.06 17.48
N GLY A 775 -25.42 -8.11 18.21
CA GLY A 775 -26.74 -8.26 18.81
C GLY A 775 -27.76 -7.58 17.93
N GLY A 776 -28.26 -8.26 16.90
CA GLY A 776 -29.22 -7.68 15.96
C GLY A 776 -30.49 -7.16 16.65
N SER A 777 -30.48 -5.90 17.11
CA SER A 777 -31.59 -4.95 17.35
C SER A 777 -31.14 -3.74 18.23
N ILE A 778 -30.92 -2.56 17.59
CA ILE A 778 -31.21 -1.13 17.97
C ILE A 778 -30.73 -0.60 19.37
N PRO A 779 -30.17 0.64 19.54
CA PRO A 779 -30.35 1.90 18.80
C PRO A 779 -29.08 2.62 18.28
N ARG A 780 -29.27 3.48 17.28
CA ARG A 780 -28.29 4.51 16.85
C ARG A 780 -28.13 5.55 17.94
N ALA A 781 -26.88 5.89 18.29
CA ALA A 781 -26.59 7.13 19.01
C ALA A 781 -27.22 8.31 18.25
N SER A 782 -27.86 9.20 19.00
CA SER A 782 -28.55 10.35 18.43
C SER A 782 -27.52 11.35 17.89
N LYS A 783 -27.89 12.09 16.85
CA LYS A 783 -27.06 13.17 16.26
C LYS A 783 -26.64 14.23 17.28
N GLU A 784 -27.31 14.32 18.42
CA GLU A 784 -27.03 15.30 19.48
C GLU A 784 -25.77 14.97 20.30
N ASP A 785 -25.32 13.71 20.37
CA ASP A 785 -24.10 13.35 21.11
C ASP A 785 -22.80 13.82 20.40
N ILE A 786 -22.89 14.21 19.12
CA ILE A 786 -21.75 14.62 18.28
C ILE A 786 -21.53 16.16 18.32
N GLU A 787 -22.57 16.93 18.63
CA GLU A 787 -22.53 18.40 18.56
C GLU A 787 -22.09 19.08 19.87
N HIS A 788 -21.74 18.32 20.91
CA HIS A 788 -21.26 18.84 22.20
C HIS A 788 -19.87 18.32 22.58
N ARG A 789 -18.93 18.27 21.62
CA ARG A 789 -17.52 18.42 21.99
C ARG A 789 -17.33 19.86 22.46
N GLU A 790 -17.22 20.08 23.77
CA GLU A 790 -16.65 21.33 24.28
C GLU A 790 -15.32 21.60 23.56
N PRO A 791 -14.90 22.87 23.41
CA PRO A 791 -13.65 23.20 22.73
C PRO A 791 -12.48 22.59 23.51
N ASN A 792 -12.10 21.35 23.17
CA ASN A 792 -10.96 20.66 23.75
C ASN A 792 -9.68 21.43 23.36
N LEU A 793 -8.71 21.46 24.27
CA LEU A 793 -7.36 22.05 24.13
C LEU A 793 -6.55 21.61 22.89
N ILE A 794 -7.06 20.67 22.08
CA ILE A 794 -6.67 20.46 20.67
C ILE A 794 -6.77 21.81 19.92
N ALA A 795 -7.80 22.61 20.22
CA ALA A 795 -8.05 23.93 19.68
C ALA A 795 -6.94 24.97 19.95
N ASP A 796 -6.01 24.71 20.88
CA ASP A 796 -4.92 25.65 21.10
C ASP A 796 -3.73 25.42 20.14
N GLU A 797 -3.37 24.19 19.71
CA GLU A 797 -2.12 24.01 18.91
C GLU A 797 -2.02 22.78 17.96
N MET A 798 -2.91 21.78 17.98
CA MET A 798 -2.96 20.72 16.95
C MET A 798 -4.35 20.72 16.37
N ASP A 799 -4.53 21.08 15.10
CA ASP A 799 -5.89 21.26 14.60
C ASP A 799 -6.69 19.94 14.63
N PRO A 800 -8.00 19.96 14.91
CA PRO A 800 -8.81 18.76 15.02
C PRO A 800 -8.80 17.85 13.77
N ARG A 801 -8.52 18.39 12.58
CA ARG A 801 -8.42 17.59 11.36
C ARG A 801 -7.11 16.83 11.32
N THR A 802 -5.99 17.45 11.70
CA THR A 802 -4.71 16.75 11.92
C THR A 802 -4.89 15.57 12.87
N ALA A 803 -5.58 15.78 13.99
CA ALA A 803 -5.80 14.74 14.99
C ALA A 803 -6.59 13.55 14.42
N GLU A 804 -7.64 13.83 13.65
CA GLU A 804 -8.46 12.82 12.94
C GLU A 804 -7.65 12.11 11.85
N GLU A 805 -6.79 12.81 11.11
CA GLU A 805 -5.94 12.22 10.08
C GLU A 805 -4.84 11.31 10.67
N VAL A 806 -4.20 11.71 11.77
CA VAL A 806 -3.28 10.83 12.52
C VAL A 806 -4.01 9.58 13.02
N GLU A 807 -5.24 9.73 13.53
CA GLU A 807 -6.07 8.60 13.96
C GLU A 807 -6.30 7.59 12.84
N ASN A 808 -6.73 8.08 11.67
CA ASN A 808 -6.99 7.26 10.49
C ASN A 808 -5.73 6.50 10.04
N LEU A 809 -4.58 7.19 10.01
CA LEU A 809 -3.30 6.57 9.66
C LEU A 809 -2.87 5.51 10.68
N CYS A 810 -3.04 5.76 11.98
CA CYS A 810 -2.77 4.77 13.02
C CYS A 810 -3.62 3.51 12.83
N ILE A 811 -4.93 3.67 12.58
CA ILE A 811 -5.83 2.55 12.29
C ILE A 811 -5.33 1.75 11.08
N GLU A 812 -4.99 2.43 9.99
CA GLU A 812 -4.46 1.77 8.78
C GLU A 812 -3.22 0.93 9.10
N TYR A 813 -2.24 1.51 9.79
CA TYR A 813 -1.01 0.81 10.18
C TYR A 813 -1.27 -0.38 11.11
N ILE A 814 -2.19 -0.27 12.08
CA ILE A 814 -2.57 -1.39 12.96
C ILE A 814 -3.07 -2.58 12.14
N PHE A 815 -3.89 -2.35 11.12
CA PHE A 815 -4.45 -3.43 10.28
C PHE A 815 -3.53 -3.92 9.15
N LEU A 816 -2.39 -3.25 8.93
CA LEU A 816 -1.27 -3.73 8.11
C LEU A 816 -0.42 -4.77 8.87
N GLU A 817 -0.41 -4.74 10.21
CA GLU A 817 0.26 -5.73 11.05
C GLU A 817 -0.55 -7.04 11.18
N ASP A 818 0.07 -8.09 11.72
CA ASP A 818 -0.63 -9.35 12.00
C ASP A 818 -1.57 -9.17 13.19
N THR A 819 -2.87 -9.23 12.92
CA THR A 819 -3.93 -9.04 13.94
C THR A 819 -4.53 -10.36 14.42
N THR A 820 -3.94 -11.51 14.08
CA THR A 820 -4.52 -12.82 14.39
C THR A 820 -4.74 -13.07 15.88
N GLY A 821 -3.86 -12.60 16.76
CA GLY A 821 -4.07 -12.81 18.20
C GLY A 821 -5.12 -11.90 18.85
N MET A 822 -5.77 -10.99 18.10
CA MET A 822 -7.04 -10.40 18.56
C MET A 822 -8.09 -11.48 18.88
N ASN A 823 -8.02 -12.63 18.19
CA ASN A 823 -8.89 -13.79 18.44
C ASN A 823 -8.70 -14.33 19.86
N ASP A 824 -7.44 -14.54 20.23
CA ASP A 824 -7.01 -15.12 21.49
C ASP A 824 -7.30 -14.18 22.66
N GLU A 825 -7.04 -12.89 22.48
CA GLU A 825 -7.38 -11.86 23.46
C GLU A 825 -8.88 -11.81 23.74
N THR A 826 -9.72 -12.00 22.71
CA THR A 826 -11.18 -12.04 22.88
C THR A 826 -11.62 -13.27 23.70
N VAL A 827 -10.95 -14.41 23.52
CA VAL A 827 -11.17 -15.63 24.31
C VAL A 827 -10.81 -15.39 25.79
N VAL A 828 -9.69 -14.69 26.04
CA VAL A 828 -9.27 -14.28 27.39
C VAL A 828 -10.27 -13.30 27.99
N CYS A 829 -10.62 -12.20 27.31
CA CYS A 829 -11.54 -11.17 27.82
C CYS A 829 -12.93 -11.72 28.17
N LEU A 830 -13.43 -12.68 27.38
CA LEU A 830 -14.72 -13.34 27.61
C LEU A 830 -14.65 -14.54 28.57
N LYS A 831 -13.44 -14.88 29.05
CA LYS A 831 -13.19 -15.94 30.03
C LYS A 831 -13.81 -17.28 29.62
N LYS A 832 -13.50 -17.72 28.39
CA LYS A 832 -14.10 -18.93 27.79
C LYS A 832 -13.57 -20.23 28.41
N SER A 833 -12.44 -20.20 29.11
CA SER A 833 -11.93 -21.27 29.98
C SER A 833 -11.49 -20.70 31.32
N THR A 834 -11.34 -21.58 32.32
CA THR A 834 -10.87 -21.22 33.66
C THR A 834 -9.38 -20.99 33.69
N GLY A 835 -8.94 -19.94 34.39
CA GLY A 835 -7.52 -19.65 34.64
C GLY A 835 -6.89 -18.64 33.66
N LEU A 836 -7.64 -18.16 32.68
CA LEU A 836 -7.15 -17.25 31.64
C LEU A 836 -6.73 -15.87 32.18
N TRP A 837 -7.30 -15.41 33.30
CA TRP A 837 -6.94 -14.12 33.88
C TRP A 837 -5.80 -14.24 34.91
N GLY A 838 -5.22 -15.44 35.09
CA GLY A 838 -4.15 -15.67 36.05
C GLY A 838 -4.60 -15.40 37.48
N VAL A 839 -3.85 -14.61 38.24
CA VAL A 839 -4.16 -14.36 39.67
C VAL A 839 -5.41 -13.52 39.89
N CYS A 840 -5.86 -12.76 38.88
CA CYS A 840 -7.08 -11.95 38.96
C CYS A 840 -8.32 -12.65 38.42
N GLU A 841 -8.27 -13.98 38.28
CA GLU A 841 -9.41 -14.82 37.88
C GLU A 841 -10.65 -14.58 38.76
N ASP A 842 -10.48 -14.38 40.06
CA ASP A 842 -11.54 -13.98 40.99
C ASP A 842 -11.10 -12.72 41.72
N LEU A 843 -11.74 -11.59 41.39
CA LEU A 843 -11.34 -10.27 41.88
C LEU A 843 -11.41 -10.16 43.42
N PRO A 844 -12.46 -10.62 44.12
CA PRO A 844 -12.45 -10.68 45.59
C PRO A 844 -11.30 -11.49 46.19
N ILE A 845 -10.97 -12.66 45.62
CA ILE A 845 -9.83 -13.47 46.06
C ILE A 845 -8.51 -12.72 45.79
N TYR A 846 -8.37 -12.15 44.61
CA TYR A 846 -7.20 -11.39 44.19
C TYR A 846 -6.87 -10.25 45.16
N ILE A 847 -7.87 -9.44 45.58
CA ILE A 847 -7.62 -8.31 46.48
C ILE A 847 -7.04 -8.79 47.81
N ARG A 848 -7.54 -9.90 48.36
CA ARG A 848 -6.98 -10.49 49.59
C ARG A 848 -5.54 -10.96 49.39
N TRP A 849 -5.23 -11.54 48.24
CA TRP A 849 -3.87 -11.95 47.90
C TRP A 849 -2.95 -10.74 47.71
N LEU A 850 -3.45 -9.66 47.11
CA LEU A 850 -2.70 -8.43 46.90
C LEU A 850 -2.32 -7.78 48.23
N VAL A 851 -3.27 -7.67 49.16
CA VAL A 851 -3.01 -7.16 50.52
C VAL A 851 -1.95 -8.01 51.22
N ARG A 852 -2.03 -9.34 51.10
CA ARG A 852 -1.04 -10.24 51.69
C ARG A 852 0.34 -10.11 51.04
N ALA A 853 0.38 -9.90 49.72
CA ALA A 853 1.61 -9.67 48.98
C ALA A 853 2.27 -8.35 49.40
N GLU A 854 1.51 -7.26 49.53
CA GLU A 854 2.03 -5.98 50.02
C GLU A 854 2.51 -6.06 51.48
N LEU A 855 1.79 -6.76 52.36
CA LEU A 855 2.25 -7.02 53.72
C LEU A 855 3.61 -7.75 53.75
N TRP A 856 3.79 -8.75 52.89
CA TRP A 856 5.06 -9.46 52.77
C TRP A 856 6.14 -8.56 52.17
N TYR A 857 5.82 -7.78 51.15
CA TYR A 857 6.75 -6.83 50.55
C TYR A 857 7.28 -5.84 51.59
N GLN A 858 6.41 -5.23 52.39
CA GLN A 858 6.79 -4.28 53.45
C GLN A 858 7.58 -4.95 54.59
N GLN A 859 7.37 -6.24 54.88
CA GLN A 859 8.20 -6.99 55.83
C GLN A 859 9.64 -7.19 55.30
N GLY A 860 9.78 -7.42 53.99
CA GLY A 860 11.08 -7.53 53.33
C GLY A 860 11.80 -6.19 53.12
N HIS A 861 11.05 -5.09 53.06
CA HIS A 861 11.52 -3.73 52.76
C HIS A 861 10.99 -2.75 53.83
N PRO A 862 11.46 -2.82 55.09
CA PRO A 862 10.92 -2.05 56.20
C PRO A 862 11.01 -0.52 56.03
N GLU A 863 11.85 -0.05 55.11
CA GLU A 863 11.99 1.34 54.70
C GLU A 863 10.89 1.81 53.73
N GLU A 864 10.20 0.91 53.05
CA GLU A 864 9.19 1.20 52.01
C GLU A 864 7.76 1.04 52.55
N LYS A 865 7.36 1.91 53.49
CA LYS A 865 6.06 1.79 54.20
C LYS A 865 4.86 2.39 53.48
N GLN A 866 5.04 2.95 52.29
CA GLN A 866 3.95 3.63 51.58
C GLN A 866 2.95 2.60 51.05
N PRO A 867 1.64 2.83 51.22
CA PRO A 867 0.63 1.92 50.70
C PRO A 867 0.60 1.95 49.17
N LEU A 868 0.37 0.79 48.55
CA LEU A 868 0.09 0.71 47.11
C LEU A 868 -1.22 1.48 46.80
N GLN A 869 -1.12 2.54 46.01
CA GLN A 869 -2.24 3.38 45.62
C GLN A 869 -2.87 2.86 44.34
N ILE A 870 -4.15 2.49 44.41
CA ILE A 870 -4.94 2.03 43.27
C ILE A 870 -6.05 3.04 43.02
N ARG A 871 -6.00 3.71 41.87
CA ARG A 871 -7.01 4.68 41.45
C ARG A 871 -7.83 4.11 40.29
N ALA A 872 -9.13 3.91 40.49
CA ALA A 872 -10.07 3.50 39.46
C ALA A 872 -10.86 4.71 38.96
N ILE A 873 -10.89 4.91 37.64
CA ILE A 873 -11.63 5.99 36.98
C ILE A 873 -12.72 5.36 36.13
N PHE A 874 -13.97 5.53 36.55
CA PHE A 874 -15.16 5.12 35.83
C PHE A 874 -15.75 6.28 35.03
N VAL A 875 -16.66 5.96 34.10
CA VAL A 875 -17.26 6.92 33.17
C VAL A 875 -18.77 6.90 33.29
N GLU A 876 -19.41 8.03 32.98
CA GLU A 876 -20.87 8.18 33.06
C GLU A 876 -21.60 7.33 32.02
N LYS A 877 -21.13 7.33 30.76
CA LYS A 877 -21.72 6.55 29.66
C LYS A 877 -20.85 5.33 29.34
N ASP A 878 -20.87 4.31 30.21
CA ASP A 878 -20.10 3.07 29.99
C ASP A 878 -20.93 1.98 29.29
N GLY A 879 -20.63 1.74 28.01
CA GLY A 879 -21.28 0.70 27.19
C GLY A 879 -20.73 -0.71 27.37
N MET A 880 -19.71 -0.92 28.21
CA MET A 880 -19.11 -2.24 28.46
C MET A 880 -19.23 -2.69 29.91
N ILE A 881 -18.80 -1.84 30.84
CA ILE A 881 -18.77 -2.14 32.28
C ILE A 881 -20.11 -1.79 32.91
N GLY A 882 -20.68 -0.66 32.51
CA GLY A 882 -21.93 -0.12 33.06
C GLY A 882 -21.88 0.17 34.57
N PRO A 883 -22.95 0.75 35.11
CA PRO A 883 -23.03 1.13 36.52
C PRO A 883 -22.99 -0.07 37.48
N LYS A 884 -23.44 -1.26 37.03
CA LYS A 884 -23.39 -2.49 37.84
C LYS A 884 -22.00 -3.10 37.91
N GLY A 885 -21.26 -3.08 36.81
CA GLY A 885 -19.86 -3.50 36.80
C GLY A 885 -18.99 -2.60 37.66
N GLN A 886 -19.21 -1.28 37.58
CA GLN A 886 -18.58 -0.31 38.49
C GLN A 886 -18.84 -0.65 39.95
N LYS A 887 -20.13 -0.78 40.32
CA LYS A 887 -20.51 -1.09 41.70
C LYS A 887 -19.91 -2.41 42.17
N TYR A 888 -19.87 -3.44 41.32
CA TYR A 888 -19.24 -4.71 41.63
C TYR A 888 -17.75 -4.55 41.95
N PHE A 889 -17.01 -3.78 41.12
CA PHE A 889 -15.59 -3.54 41.31
C PHE A 889 -15.33 -2.78 42.62
N GLU A 890 -16.09 -1.71 42.88
CA GLU A 890 -16.01 -0.93 44.13
C GLU A 890 -16.33 -1.78 45.37
N ASP A 891 -17.40 -2.60 45.30
CA ASP A 891 -17.78 -3.52 46.37
C ASP A 891 -16.68 -4.54 46.69
N CYS A 892 -15.91 -5.00 45.69
CA CYS A 892 -14.81 -5.94 45.91
C CYS A 892 -13.71 -5.33 46.79
N PHE A 893 -13.38 -4.04 46.58
CA PHE A 893 -12.42 -3.33 47.42
C PHE A 893 -13.03 -2.95 48.78
N ALA A 894 -14.27 -2.47 48.83
CA ALA A 894 -14.92 -2.03 50.06
C ALA A 894 -15.18 -3.17 51.06
N ARG A 895 -15.37 -4.40 50.59
CA ARG A 895 -15.60 -5.59 51.44
C ARG A 895 -14.31 -6.25 51.92
N SER A 896 -13.15 -5.78 51.47
CA SER A 896 -11.85 -6.34 51.80
C SER A 896 -11.14 -5.46 52.83
N ASP A 897 -10.51 -6.07 53.84
CA ASP A 897 -9.65 -5.33 54.76
C ASP A 897 -8.29 -5.05 54.10
N LEU A 898 -8.08 -3.79 53.69
CA LEU A 898 -6.87 -3.35 53.00
C LEU A 898 -5.65 -3.18 53.93
N ASN A 899 -5.82 -3.34 55.25
CA ASN A 899 -4.76 -3.32 56.27
C ASN A 899 -3.84 -2.07 56.25
N GLY A 900 -4.27 -0.97 55.62
CA GLY A 900 -3.46 0.23 55.44
C GLY A 900 -2.23 0.04 54.53
N VAL A 901 -2.08 -1.11 53.86
CA VAL A 901 -0.99 -1.40 52.91
C VAL A 901 -1.41 -1.21 51.45
N VAL A 902 -2.72 -1.18 51.19
CA VAL A 902 -3.31 -0.80 49.91
C VAL A 902 -4.28 0.36 50.15
N SER A 903 -4.23 1.38 49.30
CA SER A 903 -5.20 2.48 49.26
C SER A 903 -5.99 2.37 47.97
N PHE A 904 -7.32 2.50 48.05
CA PHE A 904 -8.20 2.44 46.88
C PHE A 904 -9.04 3.71 46.78
N GLU A 905 -9.02 4.33 45.61
CA GLU A 905 -9.85 5.49 45.26
C GLU A 905 -10.65 5.17 44.00
N SER A 906 -11.96 5.48 44.01
CA SER A 906 -12.84 5.40 42.83
C SER A 906 -13.34 6.80 42.47
N VAL A 907 -13.22 7.16 41.19
CA VAL A 907 -13.66 8.45 40.65
C VAL A 907 -14.60 8.19 39.47
N LEU A 908 -15.74 8.90 39.43
CA LEU A 908 -16.63 8.92 38.27
C LEU A 908 -16.40 10.20 37.46
N GLU A 909 -15.88 10.06 36.24
CA GLU A 909 -15.62 11.17 35.33
C GLU A 909 -16.88 11.48 34.50
N LYS A 910 -17.49 12.64 34.76
CA LYS A 910 -18.73 13.08 34.10
C LYS A 910 -18.47 13.50 32.65
N GLY A 911 -19.46 13.34 31.78
CA GLY A 911 -19.36 13.75 30.37
C GLY A 911 -18.43 12.89 29.52
N THR A 912 -17.91 11.78 30.05
CA THR A 912 -17.06 10.83 29.32
C THR A 912 -17.78 9.51 29.06
N SER A 913 -17.31 8.79 28.05
CA SER A 913 -17.73 7.45 27.65
C SER A 913 -16.56 6.46 27.79
N HIS A 914 -16.83 5.18 27.59
CA HIS A 914 -15.82 4.12 27.75
C HIS A 914 -14.53 4.39 26.94
N ASP A 915 -14.68 4.94 25.73
CA ASP A 915 -13.55 5.18 24.82
C ASP A 915 -13.02 6.61 24.89
N THR A 916 -13.89 7.62 25.10
CA THR A 916 -13.45 9.03 25.17
C THR A 916 -12.57 9.29 26.40
N LEU A 917 -12.69 8.47 27.45
CA LEU A 917 -11.80 8.51 28.60
C LEU A 917 -10.33 8.20 28.23
N TRP A 918 -10.08 7.37 27.21
CA TRP A 918 -8.73 7.05 26.69
C TRP A 918 -8.27 7.99 25.56
N GLY A 919 -9.19 8.85 25.09
CA GLY A 919 -8.95 9.88 24.09
C GLY A 919 -8.12 11.06 24.62
N LEU A 920 -7.91 12.07 23.77
CA LEU A 920 -7.14 13.28 24.11
C LEU A 920 -7.94 14.33 24.90
N ASP A 921 -9.03 13.91 25.54
CA ASP A 921 -9.96 14.78 26.24
C ASP A 921 -9.38 15.27 27.58
N THR A 922 -10.05 16.25 28.20
CA THR A 922 -9.62 16.88 29.47
C THR A 922 -9.36 15.88 30.61
N ALA A 923 -10.06 14.75 30.63
CA ALA A 923 -9.91 13.72 31.67
C ALA A 923 -8.55 13.01 31.64
N PHE A 924 -8.12 12.52 30.47
CA PHE A 924 -6.81 11.85 30.32
C PHE A 924 -5.67 12.83 30.62
N LEU A 925 -5.79 14.07 30.12
CA LEU A 925 -4.84 15.15 30.38
C LEU A 925 -4.69 15.46 31.87
N LYS A 926 -5.81 15.61 32.58
CA LYS A 926 -5.85 15.87 34.02
C LYS A 926 -5.18 14.74 34.79
N MET A 927 -5.50 13.50 34.46
CA MET A 927 -4.90 12.32 35.09
C MET A 927 -3.38 12.27 34.90
N LEU A 928 -2.87 12.57 33.70
CA LEU A 928 -1.42 12.60 33.47
C LEU A 928 -0.72 13.71 34.26
N ARG A 929 -1.35 14.87 34.43
CA ARG A 929 -0.84 15.95 35.29
C ARG A 929 -0.80 15.53 36.75
N ASP A 930 -1.88 14.96 37.26
CA ASP A 930 -1.97 14.46 38.64
C ASP A 930 -0.85 13.43 38.92
N ILE A 931 -0.63 12.49 37.98
CA ILE A 931 0.43 11.49 38.09
C ILE A 931 1.81 12.14 38.07
N LYS A 932 2.07 13.07 37.14
CA LYS A 932 3.35 13.79 37.06
C LYS A 932 3.65 14.51 38.37
N ASP A 933 2.67 15.26 38.90
CA ASP A 933 2.82 16.04 40.12
C ASP A 933 3.07 15.12 41.33
N THR A 934 2.42 13.95 41.37
CA THR A 934 2.62 12.95 42.42
C THR A 934 4.00 12.29 42.36
N ILE A 935 4.55 12.05 41.16
CA ILE A 935 5.89 11.47 41.01
C ILE A 935 7.00 12.52 41.24
N SER A 936 6.71 13.79 40.95
CA SER A 936 7.71 14.88 41.09
C SER A 936 7.90 15.35 42.54
N GLN A 937 6.94 15.07 43.42
CA GLN A 937 7.01 15.29 44.87
C GLN A 937 7.74 14.15 45.56
#